data_AF-A0A9D0CXN2-F1
#
_entry.id   AF-A0A9D0CXN2-F1
#
_cell.length_a   1.000
_cell.length_b   1.000
_cell.length_c   1.000
_cell.angle_alpha   90.00
_cell.angle_beta   90.00
_cell.angle_gamma   90.00
#
_symmetry.space_group_name_H-M   'P 1'
#
loop_
_entity.id
_entity.type
_entity.pdbx_description
1 polymer ?
#
loop_
_entity_poly.entity_id
_entity_poly.type
_entity_poly.pdbx_seq_one_letter_code
_entity_poly.pdbx_strand_id
1 'polypeptide(L)'
;MKIFPILDPVSGEQVLSVEPAIEAYPDAQWRQRLNFFAGRALTHTALRTEQQGRAGHLATLGQALSPGVVTGLEAVAAPDARPGSTDVVIEISAGMGLAASGEVVSINRNHRVLLDDIQVYAPAALLDSEASSSSTGGAYRMGDTLAEIRAANLPLPQAMVLVLQPVAVEHFGQEPSTDPCEYDSSDEAFENWQWLDGCRLALYAWPAELGPLPAPGPWRRNRIAHAVFNHERGRVAGEHLPWTHLGVAIALVGLDASLNFDFLDRHSVVRRGGEARGGALPISPAGNRFVWQAQFEQFNEQLVDWLMSDTSLLATALRAEQQFRHLPPVGVLPKEVMDPRQQQQRFFPLSYRVEALAIPYEQLDLAIQESASLAPFDLNTPDRLEVLVPVPQAHYEPELLVVEEIGPEFDQAIARFELERSQWLGRRLDVRGKASLLYQAVNGKPMVFPGRDPDAVDEAEQPGPFEPAEESFGIDDGEVLLLNELRDYLDTTPLSDDEKNRLSELGVAEYIDFLRRKIDRADDKVEFGFLRLRTDIYRVRQMMLGNEAGTKLATSPVLAEIARGDSAVATKQELSSYYERLKQSRAPKKKGTSKRGDEGAASEVVNKATPAARSYTAVPFMSMVADVPFTTAAPTEEAAPQTAGSGMRLDVAGIVGGNIAKGIFEAKNIGILKSEASSAELFKVVSVEEVSGQSPLIGNVQLFNNATVGERLTEPTANVALTAGVAAKGELIQELLDTDINLADLRVPGTQDGDGGGEITFADMTPEVLGRIVGGVYDPVGEVDSEGNVVGDDESAYFSAGVRALENMTATLRLVEGRVHAYRRALARCQSTLKDLQAVLKQAEQRLKLIGDELAEARHDVSVARALKAEEEARLSELNGRRDKVLATLVPFLVFRRPRLVDPRQDLPVRYLNPDLSQQPLPLCDLSEVEAPEALEAMMNVVRDAPLKWFEVAAEVLPRLSRPADLHTTLAGAKKRALGRVETHPFFKLNFDVPDKLFQGIGRVLKQSQQRMLVERKQTAAVNLLSFQRFGWREAVQQVSQVISLGDVIDGSHGRMGASRRAARELADIAQVVTCLYRRFSEVKPAVRLDWAERLSQFDGAVSLRNLYTLPRFGELNYMDRHAMQALADWLYGRVVEKYSEATSLASDLIRVALLLASQSPVNQLIAGYVAEPVRVQVGSHVRIAVDLSRVRIGMAVSFAASGRTVARGRVADISAGQVMAEIATMAGQSVELAAGARVQIGERLGMAMNLLR
;
A
#
# COMPACT_ATOMS: atom_id res chain seq x y z
N MET A 1 -77.80 10.94 50.98
CA MET A 1 -76.46 10.87 51.61
C MET A 1 -75.89 12.28 51.78
N LYS A 2 -74.71 12.45 52.42
CA LYS A 2 -73.92 13.69 52.32
C LYS A 2 -72.84 13.49 51.26
N ILE A 3 -72.60 14.51 50.42
CA ILE A 3 -71.37 14.58 49.62
C ILE A 3 -70.25 15.02 50.56
N PHE A 4 -69.13 14.30 50.56
CA PHE A 4 -67.93 14.69 51.26
C PHE A 4 -66.98 15.42 50.29
N PRO A 5 -66.24 16.45 50.73
CA PRO A 5 -65.19 17.04 49.90
C PRO A 5 -64.09 16.02 49.62
N ILE A 6 -63.41 16.19 48.49
CA ILE A 6 -62.21 15.43 48.14
C ILE A 6 -61.16 15.66 49.24
N LEU A 7 -60.51 14.58 49.68
CA LEU A 7 -59.38 14.65 50.60
C LEU A 7 -58.12 14.97 49.80
N ASP A 8 -57.54 16.14 50.08
CA ASP A 8 -56.35 16.71 49.44
C ASP A 8 -56.51 17.06 47.93
N PRO A 9 -57.43 17.98 47.58
CA PRO A 9 -57.73 18.33 46.19
C PRO A 9 -56.66 19.21 45.53
N VAL A 10 -56.40 18.96 44.24
CA VAL A 10 -55.52 19.79 43.41
C VAL A 10 -56.18 21.15 43.12
N SER A 11 -55.38 22.19 42.86
CA SER A 11 -55.91 23.54 42.60
C SER A 11 -56.84 23.57 41.38
N GLY A 12 -58.13 23.82 41.62
CA GLY A 12 -59.20 23.80 40.61
C GLY A 12 -60.05 22.53 40.60
N GLU A 13 -59.69 21.49 41.36
CA GLU A 13 -60.43 20.23 41.44
C GLU A 13 -61.74 20.39 42.22
N GLN A 14 -62.85 19.93 41.65
CA GLN A 14 -64.20 20.02 42.24
C GLN A 14 -65.02 18.77 41.91
N VAL A 15 -65.93 18.39 42.81
CA VAL A 15 -66.88 17.29 42.59
C VAL A 15 -67.96 17.74 41.59
N LEU A 16 -67.75 17.43 40.30
CA LEU A 16 -68.66 17.79 39.20
C LEU A 16 -70.01 17.05 39.29
N SER A 17 -69.98 15.79 39.69
CA SER A 17 -71.17 14.95 39.89
C SER A 17 -70.85 13.81 40.88
N VAL A 18 -71.89 13.07 41.29
CA VAL A 18 -71.75 11.80 41.99
C VAL A 18 -72.63 10.80 41.25
N GLU A 19 -72.06 9.66 40.84
CA GLU A 19 -72.82 8.55 40.26
C GLU A 19 -72.79 7.32 41.20
N PRO A 20 -73.93 6.66 41.49
CA PRO A 20 -75.30 7.05 41.13
C PRO A 20 -75.70 8.40 41.76
N ALA A 21 -76.61 9.12 41.08
CA ALA A 21 -77.18 10.35 41.61
C ALA A 21 -77.78 10.11 43.00
N ILE A 22 -77.60 11.07 43.92
CA ILE A 22 -78.01 10.91 45.33
C ILE A 22 -79.51 11.19 45.48
N GLU A 23 -80.32 10.25 45.03
CA GLU A 23 -81.77 10.27 45.12
C GLU A 23 -82.26 9.61 46.41
N ALA A 24 -83.46 10.01 46.88
CA ALA A 24 -84.08 9.41 48.08
C ALA A 24 -84.68 8.03 47.79
N TYR A 25 -85.19 7.84 46.58
CA TYR A 25 -85.69 6.59 46.03
C TYR A 25 -85.20 6.51 44.57
N PRO A 26 -83.99 5.98 44.31
CA PRO A 26 -83.56 5.76 42.93
C PRO A 26 -84.47 4.72 42.28
N ASP A 27 -84.79 4.89 40.99
CA ASP A 27 -85.49 3.88 40.19
C ASP A 27 -84.56 2.68 39.95
N ALA A 28 -84.50 1.82 40.98
CA ALA A 28 -83.61 0.68 41.03
C ALA A 28 -84.13 -0.42 40.09
N GLN A 29 -83.68 -0.37 38.83
CA GLN A 29 -83.85 -1.42 37.83
C GLN A 29 -83.09 -2.69 38.26
N TRP A 30 -81.93 -2.97 37.66
CA TRP A 30 -81.05 -4.05 38.09
C TRP A 30 -80.34 -3.76 39.42
N ARG A 31 -80.22 -2.49 39.85
CA ARG A 31 -79.44 -2.07 41.04
C ARG A 31 -80.03 -2.51 42.39
N GLN A 32 -81.07 -3.35 42.41
CA GLN A 32 -81.67 -3.91 43.63
C GLN A 32 -80.76 -4.96 44.30
N ARG A 33 -80.85 -5.06 45.63
CA ARG A 33 -80.19 -6.10 46.42
C ARG A 33 -81.18 -6.76 47.35
N LEU A 34 -81.27 -8.09 47.29
CA LEU A 34 -82.11 -8.85 48.22
C LEU A 34 -81.57 -8.75 49.65
N ASN A 35 -82.49 -8.64 50.61
CA ASN A 35 -82.19 -8.84 52.02
C ASN A 35 -82.69 -10.23 52.43
N PHE A 36 -81.77 -11.19 52.59
CA PHE A 36 -82.12 -12.58 52.89
C PHE A 36 -82.49 -12.75 54.37
N PHE A 37 -83.74 -13.16 54.62
CA PHE A 37 -84.21 -13.53 55.95
C PHE A 37 -84.32 -15.06 56.07
N ALA A 38 -83.68 -15.62 57.09
CA ALA A 38 -83.77 -17.06 57.37
C ALA A 38 -85.23 -17.49 57.65
N GLY A 39 -85.61 -18.67 57.14
CA GLY A 39 -86.95 -19.24 57.35
C GLY A 39 -88.01 -18.89 56.30
N ARG A 40 -87.66 -18.16 55.22
CA ARG A 40 -88.50 -18.06 54.01
C ARG A 40 -87.86 -18.83 52.86
N ALA A 41 -88.71 -19.45 52.03
CA ALA A 41 -88.29 -19.99 50.74
C ALA A 41 -87.95 -18.87 49.75
N LEU A 42 -87.03 -19.13 48.83
CA LEU A 42 -86.68 -18.21 47.73
C LEU A 42 -87.74 -18.32 46.63
N THR A 43 -88.26 -17.18 46.18
CA THR A 43 -89.18 -17.12 45.03
C THR A 43 -88.41 -16.97 43.72
N HIS A 44 -88.98 -17.43 42.60
CA HIS A 44 -88.40 -17.19 41.28
C HIS A 44 -88.18 -15.68 41.01
N THR A 45 -89.08 -14.82 41.48
CA THR A 45 -88.95 -13.36 41.40
C THR A 45 -87.73 -12.84 42.14
N ALA A 46 -87.42 -13.38 43.32
CA ALA A 46 -86.22 -13.04 44.07
C ALA A 46 -84.96 -13.47 43.31
N LEU A 47 -84.91 -14.74 42.87
CA LEU A 47 -83.76 -15.27 42.11
C LEU A 47 -83.51 -14.48 40.81
N ARG A 48 -84.56 -14.15 40.04
CA ARG A 48 -84.48 -13.30 38.83
C ARG A 48 -83.94 -11.91 39.16
N THR A 49 -84.41 -11.28 40.24
CA THR A 49 -83.91 -9.97 40.69
C THR A 49 -82.44 -10.04 41.12
N GLU A 50 -82.03 -11.12 41.78
CA GLU A 50 -80.63 -11.31 42.19
C GLU A 50 -79.71 -11.56 40.98
N GLN A 51 -80.13 -12.39 40.03
CA GLN A 51 -79.41 -12.63 38.78
C GLN A 51 -79.24 -11.32 38.00
N GLN A 52 -80.30 -10.53 37.84
CA GLN A 52 -80.25 -9.22 37.19
C GLN A 52 -79.29 -8.26 37.93
N GLY A 53 -79.31 -8.23 39.27
CA GLY A 53 -78.39 -7.40 40.06
C GLY A 53 -76.93 -7.83 39.99
N ARG A 54 -76.66 -9.14 39.91
CA ARG A 54 -75.32 -9.70 39.68
C ARG A 54 -74.84 -9.37 38.26
N ALA A 55 -75.67 -9.61 37.24
CA ALA A 55 -75.36 -9.34 35.83
C ALA A 55 -75.10 -7.85 35.59
N GLY A 56 -75.97 -6.95 36.07
CA GLY A 56 -75.77 -5.50 35.95
C GLY A 56 -74.52 -4.99 36.69
N HIS A 57 -74.15 -5.59 37.82
CA HIS A 57 -72.87 -5.31 38.48
C HIS A 57 -71.65 -5.77 37.66
N LEU A 58 -71.71 -6.94 37.02
CA LEU A 58 -70.66 -7.43 36.12
C LEU A 58 -70.54 -6.57 34.85
N ALA A 59 -71.67 -6.19 34.24
CA ALA A 59 -71.69 -5.29 33.09
C ALA A 59 -71.10 -3.91 33.44
N THR A 60 -71.45 -3.35 34.62
CA THR A 60 -70.87 -2.09 35.10
C THR A 60 -69.35 -2.21 35.34
N LEU A 61 -68.85 -3.38 35.76
CA LEU A 61 -67.41 -3.64 35.85
C LEU A 61 -66.77 -3.69 34.44
N GLY A 62 -67.42 -4.34 33.47
CA GLY A 62 -66.99 -4.37 32.08
C GLY A 62 -66.89 -2.99 31.44
N GLN A 63 -67.80 -2.06 31.77
CA GLN A 63 -67.77 -0.67 31.29
C GLN A 63 -66.51 0.12 31.72
N ALA A 64 -65.73 -0.35 32.71
CA ALA A 64 -64.44 0.26 33.04
C ALA A 64 -63.33 -0.05 32.01
N LEU A 65 -63.51 -1.08 31.18
CA LEU A 65 -62.55 -1.55 30.16
C LEU A 65 -62.96 -1.11 28.75
N SER A 66 -62.04 -1.18 27.78
CA SER A 66 -62.35 -0.91 26.38
C SER A 66 -63.35 -1.94 25.83
N PRO A 67 -64.39 -1.54 25.09
CA PRO A 67 -65.21 -2.47 24.33
C PRO A 67 -64.47 -2.93 23.07
N GLY A 68 -64.73 -4.16 22.62
CA GLY A 68 -64.07 -4.78 21.49
C GLY A 68 -63.81 -6.27 21.67
N VAL A 69 -62.98 -6.85 20.80
CA VAL A 69 -62.56 -8.26 20.90
C VAL A 69 -61.39 -8.39 21.88
N VAL A 70 -61.50 -9.31 22.83
CA VAL A 70 -60.46 -9.58 23.85
C VAL A 70 -59.50 -10.67 23.34
N THR A 71 -60.05 -11.77 22.81
CA THR A 71 -59.31 -12.89 22.21
C THR A 71 -60.13 -13.56 21.11
N GLY A 72 -59.48 -14.13 20.08
CA GLY A 72 -60.15 -14.89 19.02
C GLY A 72 -61.22 -14.09 18.28
N LEU A 73 -62.40 -14.67 18.08
CA LEU A 73 -63.53 -14.06 17.32
C LEU A 73 -63.08 -13.53 15.95
N GLU A 74 -62.16 -14.24 15.30
CA GLU A 74 -61.68 -13.92 13.96
C GLU A 74 -62.70 -14.42 12.95
N ALA A 75 -63.24 -13.50 12.14
CA ALA A 75 -64.17 -13.82 11.08
C ALA A 75 -63.42 -13.91 9.76
N VAL A 76 -63.54 -15.03 9.06
CA VAL A 76 -62.92 -15.28 7.74
C VAL A 76 -64.02 -15.69 6.77
N ALA A 77 -64.03 -15.11 5.57
CA ALA A 77 -64.94 -15.52 4.51
C ALA A 77 -64.30 -16.65 3.70
N ALA A 78 -65.04 -17.74 3.51
CA ALA A 78 -64.66 -18.89 2.69
C ALA A 78 -65.77 -19.19 1.67
N PRO A 79 -65.43 -19.65 0.45
CA PRO A 79 -66.43 -20.24 -0.44
C PRO A 79 -67.01 -21.50 0.20
N ASP A 80 -68.32 -21.70 0.05
CA ASP A 80 -68.99 -22.89 0.51
C ASP A 80 -68.42 -24.17 -0.16
N ALA A 81 -68.29 -25.23 0.63
CA ALA A 81 -67.71 -26.50 0.22
C ALA A 81 -68.64 -27.35 -0.68
N ARG A 82 -69.91 -26.95 -0.88
CA ARG A 82 -70.81 -27.60 -1.84
C ARG A 82 -70.37 -27.28 -3.29
N PRO A 83 -69.99 -28.28 -4.11
CA PRO A 83 -69.42 -28.02 -5.43
C PRO A 83 -70.45 -27.36 -6.36
N GLY A 84 -70.09 -26.20 -6.93
CA GLY A 84 -70.98 -25.39 -7.76
C GLY A 84 -71.81 -24.34 -7.00
N SER A 85 -71.65 -24.27 -5.67
CA SER A 85 -72.20 -23.19 -4.85
C SER A 85 -71.45 -21.87 -5.11
N THR A 86 -72.18 -20.76 -5.05
CA THR A 86 -71.63 -19.39 -4.99
C THR A 86 -71.76 -18.78 -3.59
N ASP A 87 -72.28 -19.55 -2.64
CA ASP A 87 -72.59 -19.08 -1.30
C ASP A 87 -71.29 -18.85 -0.50
N VAL A 88 -71.29 -17.82 0.34
CA VAL A 88 -70.13 -17.49 1.20
C VAL A 88 -70.42 -17.91 2.64
N VAL A 89 -69.53 -18.72 3.19
CA VAL A 89 -69.53 -19.11 4.61
C VAL A 89 -68.62 -18.16 5.38
N ILE A 90 -69.13 -17.57 6.45
CA ILE A 90 -68.31 -16.89 7.46
C ILE A 90 -67.90 -17.93 8.50
N GLU A 91 -66.60 -18.19 8.59
CA GLU A 91 -66.00 -18.93 9.69
C GLU A 91 -65.68 -17.95 10.82
N ILE A 92 -66.03 -18.30 12.07
CA ILE A 92 -65.74 -17.48 13.25
C ILE A 92 -64.95 -18.33 14.25
N SER A 93 -63.75 -17.88 14.63
CA SER A 93 -62.91 -18.57 15.59
C SER A 93 -63.43 -18.45 17.03
N ALA A 94 -63.20 -19.50 17.85
CA ALA A 94 -63.50 -19.46 19.28
C ALA A 94 -62.81 -18.27 19.96
N GLY A 95 -63.48 -17.57 20.87
CA GLY A 95 -62.96 -16.34 21.47
C GLY A 95 -63.94 -15.61 22.37
N MET A 96 -63.54 -14.43 22.83
CA MET A 96 -64.27 -13.59 23.76
C MET A 96 -64.19 -12.11 23.38
N GLY A 97 -65.29 -11.38 23.59
CA GLY A 97 -65.41 -9.94 23.36
C GLY A 97 -66.22 -9.25 24.46
N LEU A 98 -66.11 -7.93 24.53
CA LEU A 98 -66.77 -7.07 25.52
C LEU A 98 -67.57 -5.99 24.79
N ALA A 99 -68.88 -5.97 24.97
CA ALA A 99 -69.78 -4.99 24.34
C ALA A 99 -69.66 -3.61 25.02
N ALA A 100 -70.18 -2.55 24.39
CA ALA A 100 -70.20 -1.21 25.01
C ALA A 100 -71.09 -1.13 26.25
N SER A 101 -72.09 -2.02 26.37
CA SER A 101 -72.86 -2.26 27.59
C SER A 101 -72.04 -2.86 28.74
N GLY A 102 -70.83 -3.36 28.46
CA GLY A 102 -69.99 -4.10 29.41
C GLY A 102 -70.35 -5.58 29.54
N GLU A 103 -71.33 -6.08 28.77
CA GLU A 103 -71.64 -7.50 28.69
C GLU A 103 -70.57 -8.27 27.92
N VAL A 104 -70.30 -9.50 28.35
CA VAL A 104 -69.29 -10.38 27.74
C VAL A 104 -69.95 -11.31 26.73
N VAL A 105 -69.40 -11.35 25.51
CA VAL A 105 -69.73 -12.34 24.48
C VAL A 105 -68.64 -13.40 24.47
N SER A 106 -68.99 -14.68 24.49
CA SER A 106 -68.05 -15.81 24.38
C SER A 106 -68.54 -16.83 23.35
N ILE A 107 -67.64 -17.32 22.51
CA ILE A 107 -67.87 -18.42 21.57
C ILE A 107 -66.85 -19.53 21.86
N ASN A 108 -67.33 -20.70 22.27
CA ASN A 108 -66.49 -21.73 22.89
C ASN A 108 -65.89 -22.75 21.90
N ARG A 109 -66.18 -22.63 20.60
CA ARG A 109 -65.67 -23.46 19.49
C ARG A 109 -65.73 -22.64 18.19
N ASN A 110 -65.08 -23.09 17.13
CA ASN A 110 -65.25 -22.43 15.83
C ASN A 110 -66.67 -22.68 15.28
N HIS A 111 -67.29 -21.65 14.71
CA HIS A 111 -68.61 -21.72 14.07
C HIS A 111 -68.49 -21.41 12.56
N ARG A 112 -69.41 -21.96 11.77
CA ARG A 112 -69.58 -21.69 10.34
C ARG A 112 -71.03 -21.28 10.11
N VAL A 113 -71.26 -20.17 9.42
CA VAL A 113 -72.60 -19.62 9.14
C VAL A 113 -72.61 -19.10 7.71
N LEU A 114 -73.65 -19.40 6.92
CA LEU A 114 -73.80 -18.80 5.59
C LEU A 114 -74.08 -17.31 5.75
N LEU A 115 -73.39 -16.45 4.98
CA LEU A 115 -73.59 -15.00 5.02
C LEU A 115 -75.05 -14.61 4.76
N ASP A 116 -75.71 -15.38 3.89
CA ASP A 116 -77.12 -15.23 3.51
C ASP A 116 -78.12 -15.55 4.64
N ASP A 117 -77.75 -16.40 5.62
CA ASP A 117 -78.60 -16.75 6.78
C ASP A 117 -78.62 -15.66 7.86
N ILE A 118 -77.76 -14.63 7.77
CA ILE A 118 -77.57 -13.65 8.84
C ILE A 118 -78.63 -12.54 8.75
N GLN A 119 -79.30 -12.25 9.88
CA GLN A 119 -80.31 -11.21 9.98
C GLN A 119 -79.69 -9.80 9.82
N VAL A 120 -80.35 -8.92 9.08
CA VAL A 120 -79.88 -7.53 8.86
C VAL A 120 -80.46 -6.57 9.89
N TYR A 121 -79.61 -5.73 10.49
CA TYR A 121 -79.99 -4.67 11.43
C TYR A 121 -79.86 -3.30 10.75
N ALA A 122 -80.98 -2.68 10.44
CA ALA A 122 -81.05 -1.47 9.61
C ALA A 122 -82.12 -0.49 10.12
N PRO A 123 -82.09 0.80 9.70
CA PRO A 123 -83.20 1.73 9.92
C PRO A 123 -84.50 1.13 9.38
N ALA A 124 -85.60 1.19 10.14
CA ALA A 124 -86.88 0.58 9.75
C ALA A 124 -87.33 1.01 8.33
N ALA A 125 -87.12 2.28 7.96
CA ALA A 125 -87.44 2.83 6.64
C ALA A 125 -86.68 2.20 5.45
N LEU A 126 -85.68 1.35 5.68
CA LEU A 126 -85.01 0.54 4.64
C LEU A 126 -85.45 -0.94 4.64
N LEU A 127 -86.21 -1.37 5.65
CA LEU A 127 -86.75 -2.73 5.78
C LEU A 127 -88.23 -2.79 5.37
N ASP A 128 -88.97 -1.69 5.56
CA ASP A 128 -90.40 -1.58 5.22
C ASP A 128 -90.59 -1.18 3.75
N SER A 129 -91.02 -2.12 2.91
CA SER A 129 -91.15 -1.95 1.44
C SER A 129 -92.22 -0.93 1.00
N GLU A 130 -93.13 -0.51 1.89
CA GLU A 130 -94.16 0.50 1.62
C GLU A 130 -93.68 1.95 1.88
N ALA A 131 -92.46 2.14 2.39
CA ALA A 131 -91.92 3.44 2.82
C ALA A 131 -91.56 4.37 1.63
N SER A 132 -92.57 5.03 1.06
CA SER A 132 -92.46 5.96 -0.07
C SER A 132 -91.85 7.35 0.28
N SER A 133 -90.74 7.37 1.02
CA SER A 133 -89.98 8.61 1.31
C SER A 133 -88.47 8.38 1.38
N SER A 134 -87.70 9.27 0.74
CA SER A 134 -86.23 9.22 0.63
C SER A 134 -85.50 9.65 1.92
N SER A 135 -85.89 9.08 3.06
CA SER A 135 -85.42 9.44 4.40
C SER A 135 -84.63 8.29 5.03
N THR A 136 -83.30 8.36 5.01
CA THR A 136 -82.39 7.41 5.68
C THR A 136 -82.39 7.51 7.22
N GLY A 137 -83.24 8.37 7.80
CA GLY A 137 -83.41 8.54 9.24
C GLY A 137 -84.62 7.77 9.76
N GLY A 138 -84.37 6.80 10.64
CA GLY A 138 -85.40 6.04 11.37
C GLY A 138 -84.73 5.20 12.46
N ALA A 139 -85.51 4.75 13.45
CA ALA A 139 -84.98 3.84 14.47
C ALA A 139 -84.50 2.54 13.81
N TYR A 140 -83.32 2.06 14.23
CA TYR A 140 -82.81 0.76 13.77
C TYR A 140 -83.60 -0.39 14.40
N ARG A 141 -83.92 -1.41 13.60
CA ARG A 141 -84.53 -2.66 14.07
C ARG A 141 -83.88 -3.87 13.41
N MET A 142 -84.09 -5.03 14.01
CA MET A 142 -83.79 -6.31 13.39
C MET A 142 -84.82 -6.57 12.28
N GLY A 143 -84.34 -6.90 11.09
CA GLY A 143 -85.14 -7.42 9.98
C GLY A 143 -84.84 -8.90 9.72
N ASP A 144 -85.25 -9.35 8.55
CA ASP A 144 -85.13 -10.73 8.08
C ASP A 144 -83.70 -11.06 7.60
N THR A 145 -83.50 -12.25 7.03
CA THR A 145 -82.17 -12.69 6.56
C THR A 145 -81.70 -11.93 5.32
N LEU A 146 -80.38 -11.90 5.09
CA LEU A 146 -79.81 -11.31 3.88
C LEU A 146 -80.34 -11.99 2.60
N ALA A 147 -80.61 -13.30 2.62
CA ALA A 147 -81.25 -14.03 1.52
C ALA A 147 -82.64 -13.47 1.18
N GLU A 148 -83.51 -13.31 2.18
CA GLU A 148 -84.88 -12.81 2.02
C GLU A 148 -84.88 -11.36 1.54
N ILE A 149 -83.97 -10.53 2.05
CA ILE A 149 -83.80 -9.14 1.66
C ILE A 149 -83.25 -8.99 0.23
N ARG A 150 -82.32 -9.87 -0.18
CA ARG A 150 -81.85 -9.97 -1.58
C ARG A 150 -83.00 -10.37 -2.52
N ALA A 151 -83.83 -11.33 -2.12
CA ALA A 151 -85.02 -11.72 -2.88
C ALA A 151 -86.08 -10.60 -2.96
N ALA A 152 -86.20 -9.78 -1.91
CA ALA A 152 -87.07 -8.60 -1.88
C ALA A 152 -86.50 -7.38 -2.63
N ASN A 153 -85.23 -7.42 -3.07
CA ASN A 153 -84.54 -6.36 -3.82
C ASN A 153 -84.59 -4.98 -3.11
N LEU A 154 -84.43 -4.96 -1.79
CA LEU A 154 -84.46 -3.72 -0.99
C LEU A 154 -83.18 -2.89 -1.15
N PRO A 155 -83.24 -1.54 -1.17
CA PRO A 155 -82.12 -0.65 -1.44
C PRO A 155 -81.19 -0.47 -0.22
N LEU A 156 -80.55 -1.56 0.22
CA LEU A 156 -79.60 -1.54 1.33
C LEU A 156 -78.21 -0.98 0.95
N PRO A 157 -77.45 -0.44 1.92
CA PRO A 157 -76.07 -0.02 1.69
C PRO A 157 -75.17 -1.22 1.40
N GLN A 158 -74.26 -1.02 0.45
CA GLN A 158 -73.32 -2.03 -0.06
C GLN A 158 -72.13 -2.31 0.88
N ALA A 159 -72.31 -2.10 2.19
CA ALA A 159 -71.37 -2.45 3.24
C ALA A 159 -72.14 -2.62 4.56
N MET A 160 -71.77 -3.63 5.35
CA MET A 160 -72.42 -3.96 6.61
C MET A 160 -71.37 -4.40 7.64
N VAL A 161 -71.59 -4.09 8.92
CA VAL A 161 -70.72 -4.51 10.02
C VAL A 161 -71.29 -5.76 10.67
N LEU A 162 -70.52 -6.83 10.70
CA LEU A 162 -70.89 -8.06 11.38
C LEU A 162 -70.68 -7.90 12.89
N VAL A 163 -71.79 -7.98 13.65
CA VAL A 163 -71.84 -7.78 15.10
C VAL A 163 -72.31 -9.04 15.79
N LEU A 164 -71.62 -9.42 16.87
CA LEU A 164 -72.12 -10.35 17.87
C LEU A 164 -72.88 -9.58 18.95
N GLN A 165 -74.21 -9.61 18.89
CA GLN A 165 -75.09 -9.07 19.92
C GLN A 165 -75.17 -10.06 21.10
N PRO A 166 -74.93 -9.64 22.36
CA PRO A 166 -75.29 -10.44 23.52
C PRO A 166 -76.82 -10.57 23.61
N VAL A 167 -77.32 -11.79 23.82
CA VAL A 167 -78.75 -12.07 23.97
C VAL A 167 -78.99 -13.06 25.10
N ALA A 168 -79.96 -12.77 25.97
CA ALA A 168 -80.53 -13.77 26.87
C ALA A 168 -81.72 -14.42 26.17
N VAL A 169 -81.75 -15.75 26.12
CA VAL A 169 -82.85 -16.52 25.52
C VAL A 169 -83.53 -17.35 26.60
N GLU A 170 -84.85 -17.20 26.73
CA GLU A 170 -85.67 -18.11 27.54
C GLU A 170 -85.82 -19.43 26.76
N HIS A 171 -85.20 -20.49 27.26
CA HIS A 171 -85.10 -21.79 26.60
C HIS A 171 -85.75 -22.87 27.44
N PHE A 172 -86.58 -23.70 26.79
CA PHE A 172 -87.19 -24.86 27.42
C PHE A 172 -86.18 -26.02 27.47
N GLY A 173 -85.69 -26.37 28.67
CA GLY A 173 -84.74 -27.44 28.90
C GLY A 173 -85.37 -28.82 28.73
N GLN A 174 -85.56 -29.24 27.48
CA GLN A 174 -86.22 -30.50 27.09
C GLN A 174 -85.35 -31.73 27.36
N GLU A 175 -85.05 -32.02 28.63
CA GLU A 175 -84.83 -33.40 29.05
C GLU A 175 -86.15 -34.16 28.85
N PRO A 176 -86.14 -35.36 28.22
CA PRO A 176 -87.35 -36.15 28.08
C PRO A 176 -87.81 -36.57 29.48
N SER A 177 -89.05 -36.23 29.85
CA SER A 177 -89.61 -36.62 31.14
C SER A 177 -89.48 -38.13 31.34
N THR A 178 -88.99 -38.52 32.52
CA THR A 178 -88.96 -39.93 32.93
C THR A 178 -90.32 -40.44 33.38
N ASP A 179 -91.34 -39.57 33.42
CA ASP A 179 -92.73 -39.96 33.67
C ASP A 179 -93.40 -40.43 32.36
N PRO A 180 -93.98 -41.65 32.31
CA PRO A 180 -94.61 -42.21 31.13
C PRO A 180 -96.07 -41.75 30.88
N CYS A 181 -96.59 -40.78 31.63
CA CYS A 181 -97.95 -40.24 31.46
C CYS A 181 -98.08 -39.28 30.25
N GLU A 182 -99.33 -39.02 29.83
CA GLU A 182 -99.64 -37.96 28.85
C GLU A 182 -99.51 -36.57 29.50
N TYR A 183 -99.09 -35.57 28.72
CA TYR A 183 -98.78 -34.21 29.19
C TYR A 183 -99.99 -33.51 29.83
N ASP A 184 -99.89 -33.20 31.13
CA ASP A 184 -100.89 -32.43 31.88
C ASP A 184 -100.48 -30.94 31.91
N SER A 185 -101.37 -30.06 31.43
CA SER A 185 -101.18 -28.60 31.46
C SER A 185 -101.04 -27.99 32.87
N SER A 186 -101.33 -28.75 33.94
CA SER A 186 -101.07 -28.31 35.32
C SER A 186 -99.63 -28.55 35.77
N ASP A 187 -98.84 -29.35 35.04
CA ASP A 187 -97.39 -29.51 35.26
C ASP A 187 -96.54 -28.39 34.61
N GLU A 188 -97.16 -27.41 33.92
CA GLU A 188 -96.50 -26.16 33.49
C GLU A 188 -95.72 -25.49 34.64
N ALA A 189 -96.19 -25.64 35.88
CA ALA A 189 -95.55 -25.12 37.09
C ALA A 189 -94.23 -25.83 37.49
N PHE A 190 -93.89 -26.96 36.86
CA PHE A 190 -92.66 -27.72 37.08
C PHE A 190 -91.72 -27.73 35.87
N GLU A 191 -92.05 -27.00 34.79
CA GLU A 191 -91.26 -26.97 33.56
C GLU A 191 -89.86 -26.35 33.76
N ASN A 192 -88.86 -26.97 33.12
CA ASN A 192 -87.45 -26.60 33.22
C ASN A 192 -87.12 -25.40 32.29
N TRP A 193 -87.76 -24.27 32.54
CA TRP A 193 -87.49 -23.00 31.87
C TRP A 193 -86.14 -22.44 32.33
N GLN A 194 -85.20 -22.34 31.39
CA GLN A 194 -83.84 -21.87 31.63
C GLN A 194 -83.59 -20.54 30.94
N TRP A 195 -82.76 -19.70 31.56
CA TRP A 195 -82.19 -18.52 30.93
C TRP A 195 -80.81 -18.89 30.41
N LEU A 196 -80.65 -18.87 29.09
CA LEU A 196 -79.37 -19.13 28.45
C LEU A 196 -78.78 -17.82 27.93
N ASP A 197 -77.63 -17.44 28.48
CA ASP A 197 -76.78 -16.40 27.92
C ASP A 197 -76.19 -16.89 26.59
N GLY A 198 -76.39 -16.13 25.53
CA GLY A 198 -75.94 -16.45 24.18
C GLY A 198 -75.51 -15.22 23.39
N CYS A 199 -75.20 -15.43 22.12
CA CYS A 199 -74.93 -14.34 21.19
C CYS A 199 -75.60 -14.60 19.83
N ARG A 200 -76.09 -13.52 19.22
CA ARG A 200 -76.68 -13.51 17.88
C ARG A 200 -75.75 -12.75 16.92
N LEU A 201 -75.56 -13.30 15.72
CA LEU A 201 -74.94 -12.57 14.62
C LEU A 201 -75.97 -11.65 13.96
N ALA A 202 -75.57 -10.40 13.71
CA ALA A 202 -76.36 -9.41 12.98
C ALA A 202 -75.48 -8.63 12.00
N LEU A 203 -76.00 -8.35 10.80
CA LEU A 203 -75.38 -7.47 9.81
C LEU A 203 -75.88 -6.04 10.01
N TYR A 204 -75.12 -5.21 10.71
CA TYR A 204 -75.45 -3.80 10.93
C TYR A 204 -75.23 -2.99 9.64
N ALA A 205 -76.31 -2.48 9.04
CA ALA A 205 -76.26 -1.70 7.80
C ALA A 205 -75.52 -0.36 7.98
N TRP A 206 -74.67 0.01 7.00
CA TRP A 206 -73.80 1.21 7.06
C TRP A 206 -74.53 2.47 7.55
N PRO A 207 -74.11 3.08 8.68
CA PRO A 207 -74.81 4.22 9.27
C PRO A 207 -74.54 5.52 8.52
N ALA A 208 -75.60 6.30 8.31
CA ALA A 208 -75.55 7.61 7.65
C ALA A 208 -74.61 8.62 8.35
N GLU A 209 -74.34 8.43 9.64
CA GLU A 209 -73.39 9.21 10.45
C GLU A 209 -71.92 9.13 9.97
N LEU A 210 -71.56 8.07 9.24
CA LEU A 210 -70.25 7.92 8.59
C LEU A 210 -70.19 8.60 7.21
N GLY A 211 -71.30 9.19 6.76
CA GLY A 211 -71.44 9.76 5.42
C GLY A 211 -71.69 8.71 4.33
N PRO A 212 -71.77 9.15 3.05
CA PRO A 212 -72.06 8.27 1.93
C PRO A 212 -70.90 7.27 1.69
N LEU A 213 -71.26 6.06 1.26
CA LEU A 213 -70.27 5.03 0.93
C LEU A 213 -69.33 5.50 -0.22
N PRO A 214 -68.02 5.24 -0.12
CA PRO A 214 -67.09 5.42 -1.23
C PRO A 214 -67.53 4.69 -2.49
N ALA A 215 -67.42 5.38 -3.64
CA ALA A 215 -67.72 4.82 -4.94
C ALA A 215 -66.91 3.53 -5.25
N PRO A 216 -67.46 2.58 -6.02
CA PRO A 216 -66.75 1.37 -6.45
C PRO A 216 -65.42 1.66 -7.16
N GLY A 217 -64.45 0.76 -6.99
CA GLY A 217 -63.08 0.89 -7.47
C GLY A 217 -62.10 0.21 -6.49
N PRO A 218 -60.81 0.05 -6.84
CA PRO A 218 -59.90 -0.76 -6.02
C PRO A 218 -59.63 -0.13 -4.64
N TRP A 219 -59.61 1.20 -4.53
CA TRP A 219 -59.45 1.90 -3.25
C TRP A 219 -60.65 1.80 -2.30
N ARG A 220 -61.73 1.09 -2.66
CA ARG A 220 -63.00 1.08 -1.92
C ARG A 220 -62.85 0.58 -0.48
N ARG A 221 -62.19 -0.57 -0.26
CA ARG A 221 -61.89 -1.13 1.08
C ARG A 221 -61.15 -0.12 1.96
N ASN A 222 -59.99 0.37 1.50
CA ASN A 222 -59.18 1.37 2.20
C ASN A 222 -59.95 2.68 2.47
N ARG A 223 -60.79 3.15 1.54
CA ARG A 223 -61.61 4.36 1.76
C ARG A 223 -62.75 4.15 2.77
N ILE A 224 -63.34 2.95 2.84
CA ILE A 224 -64.35 2.62 3.85
C ILE A 224 -63.68 2.55 5.23
N ALA A 225 -62.55 1.85 5.35
CA ALA A 225 -61.75 1.79 6.58
C ALA A 225 -61.42 3.19 7.11
N HIS A 226 -60.87 4.05 6.26
CA HIS A 226 -60.53 5.43 6.64
C HIS A 226 -61.75 6.32 6.92
N ALA A 227 -62.95 6.03 6.39
CA ALA A 227 -64.17 6.73 6.82
C ALA A 227 -64.52 6.41 8.27
N VAL A 228 -64.43 5.13 8.69
CA VAL A 228 -64.62 4.72 10.09
C VAL A 228 -63.56 5.38 10.98
N PHE A 229 -62.28 5.29 10.63
CA PHE A 229 -61.19 5.88 11.42
C PHE A 229 -61.31 7.41 11.55
N ASN A 230 -61.66 8.12 10.47
CA ASN A 230 -61.80 9.57 10.49
C ASN A 230 -62.99 10.02 11.35
N HIS A 231 -64.13 9.31 11.31
CA HIS A 231 -65.26 9.61 12.19
C HIS A 231 -64.92 9.29 13.66
N GLU A 232 -64.23 8.18 13.96
CA GLU A 232 -63.83 7.83 15.34
C GLU A 232 -62.87 8.87 15.96
N ARG A 233 -62.02 9.53 15.16
CA ARG A 233 -61.17 10.65 15.61
C ARG A 233 -61.95 11.91 15.98
N GLY A 234 -63.11 12.14 15.37
CA GLY A 234 -63.87 13.39 15.50
C GLY A 234 -64.71 13.52 16.78
N ARG A 235 -64.60 12.55 17.70
CA ARG A 235 -65.55 12.32 18.79
C ARG A 235 -65.15 12.89 20.13
N VAL A 236 -66.17 13.13 20.95
CA VAL A 236 -66.04 13.49 22.37
C VAL A 236 -65.79 12.23 23.20
N ALA A 237 -65.04 12.38 24.30
CA ALA A 237 -64.77 11.28 25.22
C ALA A 237 -66.07 10.70 25.82
N GLY A 238 -66.37 9.45 25.49
CA GLY A 238 -67.59 8.75 25.90
C GLY A 238 -68.46 8.27 24.73
N GLU A 239 -68.29 8.84 23.53
CA GLU A 239 -69.02 8.43 22.33
C GLU A 239 -68.47 7.11 21.74
N HIS A 240 -69.35 6.31 21.13
CA HIS A 240 -69.06 4.95 20.68
C HIS A 240 -69.50 4.73 19.22
N LEU A 241 -68.95 3.71 18.53
CA LEU A 241 -69.31 3.42 17.13
C LEU A 241 -70.77 2.93 17.05
N PRO A 242 -71.57 3.27 16.03
CA PRO A 242 -73.02 3.08 16.08
C PRO A 242 -73.43 1.61 16.33
N TRP A 243 -72.70 0.68 15.73
CA TRP A 243 -72.84 -0.76 15.94
C TRP A 243 -72.39 -1.29 17.31
N THR A 244 -71.53 -0.58 18.06
CA THR A 244 -71.05 -1.06 19.37
C THR A 244 -72.11 -0.97 20.47
N HIS A 245 -73.20 -0.23 20.24
CA HIS A 245 -74.41 -0.26 21.06
C HIS A 245 -75.24 -1.54 20.84
N LEU A 246 -75.07 -2.22 19.70
CA LEU A 246 -75.72 -3.51 19.41
C LEU A 246 -74.90 -4.69 19.98
N GLY A 247 -73.57 -4.59 20.04
CA GLY A 247 -72.71 -5.65 20.56
C GLY A 247 -71.23 -5.50 20.16
N VAL A 248 -70.54 -6.64 20.03
CA VAL A 248 -69.12 -6.69 19.63
C VAL A 248 -69.03 -6.81 18.11
N ALA A 249 -68.51 -5.79 17.43
CA ALA A 249 -68.16 -5.92 16.01
C ALA A 249 -66.97 -6.87 15.83
N ILE A 250 -67.03 -7.74 14.82
CA ILE A 250 -66.00 -8.75 14.52
C ILE A 250 -65.43 -8.65 13.09
N ALA A 251 -66.16 -8.06 12.15
CA ALA A 251 -65.69 -7.73 10.80
C ALA A 251 -66.60 -6.70 10.10
N LEU A 252 -66.05 -6.06 9.06
CA LEU A 252 -66.78 -5.34 8.02
C LEU A 252 -66.94 -6.25 6.81
N VAL A 253 -68.14 -6.35 6.26
CA VAL A 253 -68.47 -7.04 5.01
C VAL A 253 -68.73 -5.98 3.94
N GLY A 254 -67.92 -5.98 2.89
CA GLY A 254 -68.18 -5.23 1.65
C GLY A 254 -69.04 -6.05 0.70
N LEU A 255 -70.00 -5.41 0.04
CA LEU A 255 -70.92 -6.05 -0.90
C LEU A 255 -70.92 -5.33 -2.27
N ASP A 256 -71.27 -6.04 -3.34
CA ASP A 256 -71.46 -5.44 -4.67
C ASP A 256 -72.81 -4.68 -4.80
N ALA A 257 -73.15 -4.25 -6.02
CA ALA A 257 -74.42 -3.55 -6.29
C ALA A 257 -75.67 -4.45 -6.26
N SER A 258 -75.50 -5.77 -6.19
CA SER A 258 -76.56 -6.80 -6.07
C SER A 258 -76.57 -7.46 -4.68
N LEU A 259 -75.84 -6.87 -3.71
CA LEU A 259 -75.61 -7.39 -2.37
C LEU A 259 -74.90 -8.76 -2.31
N ASN A 260 -74.14 -9.12 -3.35
CA ASN A 260 -73.20 -10.25 -3.31
C ASN A 260 -71.94 -9.86 -2.52
N PHE A 261 -71.19 -10.83 -2.01
CA PHE A 261 -69.93 -10.60 -1.30
C PHE A 261 -68.82 -10.00 -2.19
N ASP A 262 -68.16 -8.94 -1.73
CA ASP A 262 -67.01 -8.27 -2.39
C ASP A 262 -65.71 -8.48 -1.59
N PHE A 263 -65.72 -8.17 -0.29
CA PHE A 263 -64.59 -8.43 0.61
C PHE A 263 -65.01 -8.54 2.09
N LEU A 264 -64.11 -9.04 2.93
CA LEU A 264 -64.18 -8.94 4.39
C LEU A 264 -62.96 -8.17 4.88
N ASP A 265 -63.12 -7.33 5.90
CA ASP A 265 -62.04 -6.56 6.54
C ASP A 265 -62.27 -6.51 8.05
N ARG A 266 -61.31 -6.99 8.85
CA ARG A 266 -61.48 -7.09 10.30
C ARG A 266 -61.21 -5.75 10.98
N HIS A 267 -60.03 -5.20 10.71
CA HIS A 267 -59.45 -4.14 11.54
C HIS A 267 -60.05 -2.76 11.27
N SER A 268 -60.81 -2.56 10.17
CA SER A 268 -61.65 -1.37 9.99
C SER A 268 -62.55 -1.07 11.21
N VAL A 269 -63.16 -2.11 11.78
CA VAL A 269 -64.25 -1.98 12.78
C VAL A 269 -63.96 -2.65 14.12
N VAL A 270 -63.05 -3.64 14.16
CA VAL A 270 -62.63 -4.29 15.42
C VAL A 270 -61.65 -3.41 16.19
N ARG A 271 -61.77 -3.40 17.52
CA ARG A 271 -60.84 -2.76 18.47
C ARG A 271 -60.46 -3.78 19.55
N ARG A 272 -59.32 -3.62 20.22
CA ARG A 272 -58.94 -4.47 21.37
C ARG A 272 -59.80 -4.12 22.59
N GLY A 273 -60.61 -5.08 23.00
CA GLY A 273 -61.42 -5.02 24.22
C GLY A 273 -60.64 -5.45 25.46
N GLY A 274 -61.17 -5.13 26.64
CA GLY A 274 -60.63 -5.59 27.92
C GLY A 274 -59.40 -4.82 28.43
N GLU A 275 -58.86 -3.86 27.67
CA GLU A 275 -57.77 -3.01 28.14
C GLU A 275 -58.31 -1.85 29.00
N ALA A 276 -57.49 -1.32 29.92
CA ALA A 276 -57.85 -0.11 30.67
C ALA A 276 -58.03 1.10 29.73
N ARG A 277 -59.16 1.80 29.86
CA ARG A 277 -59.46 3.06 29.15
C ARG A 277 -58.45 4.12 29.60
N GLY A 278 -57.44 4.38 28.77
CA GLY A 278 -56.34 5.27 29.13
C GLY A 278 -56.79 6.74 29.21
N GLY A 279 -56.51 7.41 30.34
CA GLY A 279 -56.83 8.83 30.58
C GLY A 279 -55.97 9.83 29.78
N ALA A 280 -55.57 9.48 28.57
CA ALA A 280 -54.81 10.36 27.69
C ALA A 280 -55.75 11.42 27.09
N LEU A 281 -55.54 12.69 27.46
CA LEU A 281 -56.13 13.82 26.76
C LEU A 281 -55.79 13.73 25.25
N PRO A 282 -56.76 13.99 24.34
CA PRO A 282 -56.54 13.93 22.90
C PRO A 282 -55.74 15.15 22.41
N ILE A 283 -54.43 15.15 22.73
CA ILE A 283 -53.47 16.20 22.34
C ILE A 283 -53.12 16.11 20.83
N SER A 284 -53.36 14.96 20.19
CA SER A 284 -53.14 14.75 18.75
C SER A 284 -54.45 14.62 17.98
N PRO A 285 -54.61 15.28 16.81
CA PRO A 285 -55.75 15.07 15.91
C PRO A 285 -55.73 13.68 15.22
N ALA A 286 -54.74 12.81 15.49
CA ALA A 286 -54.67 11.46 14.94
C ALA A 286 -55.58 10.43 15.65
N GLY A 287 -56.18 10.78 16.80
CA GLY A 287 -57.08 9.90 17.57
C GLY A 287 -56.42 9.23 18.78
N ASN A 288 -56.91 8.04 19.14
CA ASN A 288 -56.48 7.26 20.30
C ASN A 288 -55.64 6.02 19.91
N ARG A 289 -55.03 5.33 20.90
CA ARG A 289 -54.17 4.16 20.64
C ARG A 289 -54.86 3.03 19.86
N PHE A 290 -56.15 2.80 20.09
CA PHE A 290 -56.92 1.75 19.42
C PHE A 290 -57.13 2.09 17.94
N VAL A 291 -57.36 3.37 17.61
CA VAL A 291 -57.45 3.87 16.22
C VAL A 291 -56.10 3.81 15.49
N TRP A 292 -54.99 4.03 16.19
CA TRP A 292 -53.65 3.92 15.59
C TRP A 292 -53.30 2.46 15.27
N GLN A 293 -53.55 1.56 16.21
CA GLN A 293 -53.33 0.12 16.04
C GLN A 293 -54.24 -0.47 14.94
N ALA A 294 -55.53 -0.12 14.94
CA ALA A 294 -56.48 -0.61 13.96
C ALA A 294 -56.10 -0.21 12.52
N GLN A 295 -55.56 1.00 12.31
CA GLN A 295 -55.03 1.42 11.00
C GLN A 295 -53.80 0.61 10.57
N PHE A 296 -52.89 0.32 11.49
CA PHE A 296 -51.69 -0.49 11.21
C PHE A 296 -52.07 -1.94 10.84
N GLU A 297 -52.96 -2.55 11.63
CA GLU A 297 -53.43 -3.91 11.40
C GLU A 297 -54.26 -4.01 10.10
N GLN A 298 -55.16 -3.04 9.81
CA GLN A 298 -55.96 -3.01 8.57
C GLN A 298 -55.11 -2.89 7.31
N PHE A 299 -54.09 -2.04 7.33
CA PHE A 299 -53.16 -1.91 6.20
C PHE A 299 -52.38 -3.21 5.95
N ASN A 300 -51.83 -3.81 7.02
CA ASN A 300 -51.06 -5.05 6.89
C ASN A 300 -51.95 -6.22 6.43
N GLU A 301 -53.17 -6.36 6.95
CA GLU A 301 -54.17 -7.35 6.50
C GLU A 301 -54.49 -7.17 5.00
N GLN A 302 -54.88 -5.96 4.58
CA GLN A 302 -55.19 -5.69 3.17
C GLN A 302 -53.98 -5.90 2.23
N LEU A 303 -52.75 -5.64 2.69
CA LEU A 303 -51.54 -5.88 1.91
C LEU A 303 -51.24 -7.37 1.74
N VAL A 304 -51.44 -8.18 2.79
CA VAL A 304 -51.29 -9.65 2.74
C VAL A 304 -52.37 -10.27 1.85
N ASP A 305 -53.64 -9.87 2.03
CA ASP A 305 -54.75 -10.32 1.18
C ASP A 305 -54.47 -10.06 -0.30
N TRP A 306 -54.00 -8.85 -0.64
CA TRP A 306 -53.64 -8.50 -2.01
C TRP A 306 -52.53 -9.41 -2.56
N LEU A 307 -51.44 -9.60 -1.81
CA LEU A 307 -50.30 -10.43 -2.22
C LEU A 307 -50.68 -11.91 -2.40
N MET A 308 -51.63 -12.41 -1.61
CA MET A 308 -52.12 -13.80 -1.70
C MET A 308 -53.19 -13.98 -2.79
N SER A 309 -53.95 -12.93 -3.12
CA SER A 309 -55.02 -12.98 -4.12
C SER A 309 -54.54 -13.06 -5.57
N ASP A 310 -53.41 -12.41 -5.90
CA ASP A 310 -52.85 -12.39 -7.26
C ASP A 310 -51.46 -13.03 -7.28
N THR A 311 -51.46 -14.35 -7.52
CA THR A 311 -50.24 -15.16 -7.62
C THR A 311 -49.36 -14.84 -8.83
N SER A 312 -49.75 -13.88 -9.69
CA SER A 312 -48.91 -13.35 -10.78
C SER A 312 -48.09 -12.12 -10.37
N LEU A 313 -48.43 -11.45 -9.27
CA LEU A 313 -47.71 -10.26 -8.79
C LEU A 313 -46.42 -10.62 -8.04
N LEU A 314 -45.29 -10.32 -8.67
CA LEU A 314 -44.01 -10.20 -7.96
C LEU A 314 -44.06 -8.96 -7.04
N ALA A 315 -43.54 -9.09 -5.81
CA ALA A 315 -43.51 -8.00 -4.83
C ALA A 315 -42.81 -6.71 -5.35
N THR A 316 -41.88 -6.84 -6.31
CA THR A 316 -41.20 -5.73 -7.00
C THR A 316 -42.11 -4.89 -7.93
N ALA A 317 -43.30 -5.42 -8.28
CA ALA A 317 -44.29 -4.80 -9.15
C ALA A 317 -45.40 -4.04 -8.39
N LEU A 318 -45.52 -4.23 -7.07
CA LEU A 318 -46.55 -3.59 -6.23
C LEU A 318 -46.45 -2.06 -6.29
N ARG A 319 -47.60 -1.38 -6.43
CA ARG A 319 -47.73 0.09 -6.30
C ARG A 319 -48.83 0.42 -5.31
N ALA A 320 -48.56 1.22 -4.29
CA ALA A 320 -49.52 1.58 -3.25
C ALA A 320 -50.80 2.20 -3.85
N GLU A 321 -50.65 3.04 -4.86
CA GLU A 321 -51.72 3.68 -5.64
C GLU A 321 -52.65 2.69 -6.39
N GLN A 322 -52.33 1.39 -6.46
CA GLN A 322 -53.25 0.39 -7.03
C GLN A 322 -54.39 0.04 -6.06
N GLN A 323 -54.13 -0.06 -4.75
CA GLN A 323 -55.10 -0.55 -3.74
C GLN A 323 -55.40 0.43 -2.60
N PHE A 324 -54.53 1.42 -2.38
CA PHE A 324 -54.61 2.36 -1.27
C PHE A 324 -54.79 3.80 -1.77
N ARG A 325 -55.67 4.55 -1.11
CA ARG A 325 -55.78 6.01 -1.25
C ARG A 325 -55.07 6.72 -0.10
N HIS A 326 -55.11 6.14 1.09
CA HIS A 326 -54.44 6.59 2.30
C HIS A 326 -53.60 5.44 2.87
N LEU A 327 -52.51 5.76 3.56
CA LEU A 327 -51.71 4.80 4.32
C LEU A 327 -51.68 5.20 5.80
N PRO A 328 -51.53 4.25 6.75
CA PRO A 328 -51.24 4.57 8.15
C PRO A 328 -49.94 5.38 8.27
N PRO A 329 -49.70 6.10 9.40
CA PRO A 329 -48.43 6.82 9.62
C PRO A 329 -47.22 5.87 9.79
N VAL A 330 -47.44 4.57 9.89
CA VAL A 330 -46.41 3.52 10.00
C VAL A 330 -46.99 2.19 9.49
N GLY A 331 -46.19 1.34 8.84
CA GLY A 331 -46.64 0.06 8.30
C GLY A 331 -45.49 -0.84 7.81
N VAL A 332 -45.75 -2.15 7.66
CA VAL A 332 -44.74 -3.15 7.27
C VAL A 332 -44.80 -3.43 5.77
N LEU A 333 -43.64 -3.66 5.14
CA LEU A 333 -43.51 -3.95 3.70
C LEU A 333 -42.58 -5.16 3.45
N PRO A 334 -42.84 -5.94 2.37
CA PRO A 334 -41.86 -6.89 1.84
C PRO A 334 -40.54 -6.19 1.51
N LYS A 335 -39.40 -6.87 1.68
CA LYS A 335 -38.08 -6.27 1.42
C LYS A 335 -37.79 -6.02 -0.06
N GLU A 336 -38.52 -6.68 -0.94
CA GLU A 336 -38.43 -6.60 -2.40
C GLU A 336 -39.03 -5.30 -2.98
N VAL A 337 -39.69 -4.49 -2.15
CA VAL A 337 -40.36 -3.23 -2.53
C VAL A 337 -39.37 -2.09 -2.84
N MET A 338 -38.18 -2.12 -2.25
CA MET A 338 -37.18 -1.06 -2.35
C MET A 338 -35.78 -1.65 -2.28
N ASP A 339 -34.84 -1.13 -3.07
CA ASP A 339 -33.40 -1.29 -2.81
C ASP A 339 -32.96 -0.17 -1.84
N PRO A 340 -32.60 -0.47 -0.58
CA PRO A 340 -32.26 0.56 0.40
C PRO A 340 -30.87 1.18 0.19
N ARG A 341 -29.94 0.49 -0.51
CA ARG A 341 -28.60 1.03 -0.79
C ARG A 341 -28.62 1.99 -1.97
N GLN A 342 -29.33 1.61 -3.04
CA GLN A 342 -29.52 2.46 -4.22
C GLN A 342 -30.60 3.54 -4.01
N GLN A 343 -31.28 3.55 -2.84
CA GLN A 343 -32.43 4.40 -2.52
C GLN A 343 -33.57 4.28 -3.57
N GLN A 344 -33.66 3.14 -4.26
CA GLN A 344 -34.64 2.89 -5.34
C GLN A 344 -35.90 2.26 -4.76
N GLN A 345 -36.83 3.10 -4.32
CA GLN A 345 -38.17 2.68 -3.95
C GLN A 345 -39.04 2.42 -5.19
N ARG A 346 -39.97 1.46 -5.12
CA ARG A 346 -40.94 1.22 -6.21
C ARG A 346 -42.41 1.31 -5.80
N PHE A 347 -42.75 1.18 -4.52
CA PHE A 347 -44.14 1.06 -4.04
C PHE A 347 -44.87 2.41 -3.88
N PHE A 348 -44.17 3.47 -3.48
CA PHE A 348 -44.77 4.77 -3.23
C PHE A 348 -44.85 5.62 -4.52
N PRO A 349 -45.81 6.54 -4.65
CA PRO A 349 -45.87 7.46 -5.79
C PRO A 349 -44.61 8.33 -5.92
N LEU A 350 -44.25 8.72 -7.14
CA LEU A 350 -43.10 9.59 -7.42
C LEU A 350 -43.24 11.02 -6.85
N SER A 351 -44.41 11.38 -6.34
CA SER A 351 -44.67 12.62 -5.59
C SER A 351 -44.13 12.59 -4.15
N TYR A 352 -43.75 11.42 -3.64
CA TYR A 352 -43.23 11.24 -2.29
C TYR A 352 -41.70 11.30 -2.25
N ARG A 353 -41.13 12.02 -1.27
CA ARG A 353 -39.72 11.84 -0.90
C ARG A 353 -39.60 10.66 0.06
N VAL A 354 -38.91 9.63 -0.38
CA VAL A 354 -38.64 8.40 0.38
C VAL A 354 -37.15 8.36 0.71
N GLU A 355 -36.81 8.04 1.95
CA GLU A 355 -35.44 7.97 2.45
C GLU A 355 -35.28 6.71 3.30
N ALA A 356 -34.44 5.77 2.88
CA ALA A 356 -34.17 4.56 3.65
C ALA A 356 -33.06 4.78 4.68
N LEU A 357 -33.28 4.27 5.89
CA LEU A 357 -32.41 4.42 7.07
C LEU A 357 -32.25 3.08 7.78
N ALA A 358 -31.03 2.72 8.18
CA ALA A 358 -30.80 1.55 9.03
C ALA A 358 -31.19 1.83 10.49
N ILE A 359 -31.79 0.84 11.17
CA ILE A 359 -32.13 0.92 12.60
C ILE A 359 -31.82 -0.41 13.31
N PRO A 360 -31.38 -0.41 14.59
CA PRO A 360 -31.36 -1.62 15.40
C PRO A 360 -32.77 -2.20 15.53
N TYR A 361 -32.94 -3.50 15.30
CA TYR A 361 -34.22 -4.21 15.44
C TYR A 361 -34.84 -3.98 16.82
N GLU A 362 -33.99 -3.93 17.84
CA GLU A 362 -34.29 -3.72 19.25
C GLU A 362 -34.83 -2.30 19.57
N GLN A 363 -34.75 -1.37 18.62
CA GLN A 363 -35.28 0.00 18.73
C GLN A 363 -36.51 0.24 17.84
N LEU A 364 -36.94 -0.77 17.06
CA LEU A 364 -38.01 -0.64 16.09
C LEU A 364 -39.36 -0.26 16.72
N ASP A 365 -39.72 -0.89 17.85
CA ASP A 365 -40.98 -0.61 18.57
C ASP A 365 -41.08 0.86 19.01
N LEU A 366 -39.96 1.48 19.41
CA LEU A 366 -39.92 2.89 19.79
C LEU A 366 -40.18 3.79 18.58
N ALA A 367 -39.50 3.51 17.45
CA ALA A 367 -39.68 4.26 16.20
C ALA A 367 -41.10 4.12 15.62
N ILE A 368 -41.76 2.97 15.84
CA ILE A 368 -43.18 2.74 15.52
C ILE A 368 -44.08 3.59 16.44
N GLN A 369 -43.87 3.55 17.76
CA GLN A 369 -44.67 4.28 18.75
C GLN A 369 -44.60 5.81 18.57
N GLU A 370 -43.43 6.36 18.25
CA GLU A 370 -43.28 7.78 17.89
C GLU A 370 -44.20 8.18 16.73
N SER A 371 -44.29 7.31 15.72
CA SER A 371 -44.95 7.56 14.44
C SER A 371 -46.46 7.31 14.51
N ALA A 372 -46.91 6.32 15.29
CA ALA A 372 -48.32 5.90 15.41
C ALA A 372 -49.28 7.06 15.74
N SER A 373 -48.81 8.02 16.54
CA SER A 373 -49.56 9.21 16.98
C SER A 373 -49.75 10.33 15.93
N LEU A 374 -49.26 10.13 14.71
CA LEU A 374 -49.32 11.11 13.60
C LEU A 374 -50.52 10.87 12.67
N ALA A 375 -50.86 11.87 11.86
CA ALA A 375 -51.89 11.73 10.85
C ALA A 375 -51.48 10.69 9.77
N PRO A 376 -52.45 9.97 9.16
CA PRO A 376 -52.17 9.10 8.00
C PRO A 376 -51.66 9.89 6.79
N PHE A 377 -51.06 9.17 5.85
CA PHE A 377 -50.65 9.70 4.55
C PHE A 377 -51.84 9.73 3.57
N ASP A 378 -51.77 10.64 2.60
CA ASP A 378 -52.77 10.82 1.56
C ASP A 378 -52.09 10.78 0.18
N LEU A 379 -52.16 9.67 -0.55
CA LEU A 379 -51.24 9.40 -1.68
C LEU A 379 -51.33 10.38 -2.88
N ASN A 380 -52.44 11.11 -3.03
CA ASN A 380 -52.55 12.17 -4.05
C ASN A 380 -51.87 13.48 -3.62
N THR A 381 -51.49 13.62 -2.35
CA THR A 381 -50.83 14.78 -1.76
C THR A 381 -49.32 14.48 -1.62
N PRO A 382 -48.42 15.31 -2.16
CA PRO A 382 -46.97 15.08 -2.02
C PRO A 382 -46.53 15.25 -0.55
N ASP A 383 -45.76 14.29 -0.05
CA ASP A 383 -45.27 14.26 1.34
C ASP A 383 -43.88 13.58 1.41
N ARG A 384 -43.36 13.32 2.62
CA ARG A 384 -42.15 12.53 2.85
C ARG A 384 -42.35 11.41 3.86
N LEU A 385 -41.58 10.34 3.70
CA LEU A 385 -41.55 9.22 4.63
C LEU A 385 -40.14 8.62 4.73
N GLU A 386 -39.87 7.95 5.84
CA GLU A 386 -38.65 7.18 6.06
C GLU A 386 -38.96 5.69 5.89
N VAL A 387 -38.03 4.91 5.32
CA VAL A 387 -38.10 3.44 5.27
C VAL A 387 -37.03 2.87 6.17
N LEU A 388 -37.44 2.36 7.33
CA LEU A 388 -36.56 1.73 8.28
C LEU A 388 -36.17 0.33 7.80
N VAL A 389 -34.87 0.06 7.84
CA VAL A 389 -34.23 -1.22 7.54
C VAL A 389 -33.78 -1.83 8.87
N PRO A 390 -34.58 -2.72 9.48
CA PRO A 390 -34.28 -3.28 10.80
C PRO A 390 -33.19 -4.35 10.72
N VAL A 391 -32.13 -4.18 11.52
CA VAL A 391 -30.96 -5.07 11.57
C VAL A 391 -30.60 -5.36 13.03
N PRO A 392 -30.23 -6.60 13.43
CA PRO A 392 -29.85 -6.90 14.81
C PRO A 392 -28.68 -6.02 15.29
N GLN A 393 -28.70 -5.55 16.54
CA GLN A 393 -27.74 -4.56 17.05
C GLN A 393 -26.26 -4.96 16.87
N ALA A 394 -25.95 -6.26 16.91
CA ALA A 394 -24.60 -6.80 16.68
C ALA A 394 -24.03 -6.58 15.26
N HIS A 395 -24.89 -6.25 14.28
CA HIS A 395 -24.54 -6.00 12.88
C HIS A 395 -24.98 -4.61 12.39
N TYR A 396 -25.40 -3.73 13.30
CA TYR A 396 -25.81 -2.37 12.98
C TYR A 396 -24.60 -1.45 12.73
N GLU A 397 -24.57 -0.81 11.55
CA GLU A 397 -23.68 0.29 11.20
C GLU A 397 -24.52 1.51 10.78
N PRO A 398 -24.20 2.75 11.19
CA PRO A 398 -24.93 3.94 10.74
C PRO A 398 -24.92 4.12 9.22
N GLU A 399 -23.81 3.75 8.58
CA GLU A 399 -23.57 3.86 7.14
C GLU A 399 -23.86 2.56 6.38
N LEU A 400 -24.58 1.60 6.99
CA LEU A 400 -24.85 0.27 6.39
C LEU A 400 -25.44 0.34 4.97
N LEU A 401 -26.22 1.39 4.67
CA LEU A 401 -26.83 1.59 3.36
C LEU A 401 -25.90 2.28 2.35
N VAL A 402 -24.89 3.02 2.83
CA VAL A 402 -23.95 3.77 1.97
C VAL A 402 -23.09 2.81 1.16
N VAL A 403 -23.02 3.05 -0.16
CA VAL A 403 -22.04 2.45 -1.06
C VAL A 403 -20.77 3.31 -0.97
N GLU A 404 -19.70 2.78 -0.41
CA GLU A 404 -18.41 3.47 -0.39
C GLU A 404 -17.76 3.35 -1.78
N GLU A 405 -17.37 4.49 -2.35
CA GLU A 405 -16.61 4.59 -3.61
C GLU A 405 -15.18 5.07 -3.35
N ILE A 406 -14.28 4.82 -4.31
CA ILE A 406 -12.86 5.19 -4.21
C ILE A 406 -12.72 6.70 -4.33
N GLY A 407 -12.07 7.34 -3.35
CA GLY A 407 -11.86 8.79 -3.37
C GLY A 407 -11.01 9.26 -4.56
N PRO A 408 -11.38 10.36 -5.26
CA PRO A 408 -10.67 10.85 -6.44
C PRO A 408 -9.24 11.34 -6.13
N GLU A 409 -8.92 11.54 -4.85
CA GLU A 409 -7.58 11.88 -4.34
C GLU A 409 -6.51 10.87 -4.79
N PHE A 410 -6.86 9.57 -4.89
CA PHE A 410 -5.91 8.54 -5.34
C PHE A 410 -5.47 8.74 -6.79
N ASP A 411 -6.42 9.01 -7.71
CA ASP A 411 -6.09 9.23 -9.12
C ASP A 411 -5.38 10.57 -9.34
N GLN A 412 -5.71 11.60 -8.55
CA GLN A 412 -4.97 12.87 -8.53
C GLN A 412 -3.52 12.69 -8.04
N ALA A 413 -3.31 11.88 -6.99
CA ALA A 413 -1.98 11.58 -6.48
C ALA A 413 -1.15 10.76 -7.48
N ILE A 414 -1.74 9.71 -8.08
CA ILE A 414 -1.07 8.90 -9.11
C ILE A 414 -0.68 9.79 -10.31
N ALA A 415 -1.59 10.63 -10.81
CA ALA A 415 -1.29 11.54 -11.92
C ALA A 415 -0.14 12.53 -11.60
N ARG A 416 -0.05 13.02 -10.34
CA ARG A 416 1.06 13.87 -9.89
C ARG A 416 2.40 13.11 -9.89
N PHE A 417 2.45 11.94 -9.25
CA PHE A 417 3.67 11.14 -9.19
C PHE A 417 4.11 10.64 -10.59
N GLU A 418 3.17 10.34 -11.48
CA GLU A 418 3.48 9.98 -12.87
C GLU A 418 4.06 11.17 -13.66
N LEU A 419 3.58 12.40 -13.42
CA LEU A 419 4.15 13.62 -13.98
C LEU A 419 5.58 13.85 -13.46
N GLU A 420 5.80 13.77 -12.14
CA GLU A 420 7.12 13.92 -11.51
C GLU A 420 8.12 12.88 -12.03
N ARG A 421 7.71 11.60 -12.13
CA ARG A 421 8.48 10.54 -12.79
C ARG A 421 8.82 10.88 -14.25
N SER A 422 7.87 11.42 -15.02
CA SER A 422 8.11 11.80 -16.42
C SER A 422 9.13 12.94 -16.56
N GLN A 423 9.10 13.93 -15.65
CA GLN A 423 10.08 15.02 -15.61
C GLN A 423 11.49 14.50 -15.32
N TRP A 424 11.64 13.59 -14.35
CA TRP A 424 12.93 12.94 -14.07
C TRP A 424 13.42 12.06 -15.22
N LEU A 425 12.53 11.35 -15.92
CA LEU A 425 12.87 10.63 -17.16
C LEU A 425 13.36 11.59 -18.26
N GLY A 426 12.74 12.76 -18.41
CA GLY A 426 13.17 13.82 -19.33
C GLY A 426 14.56 14.36 -18.99
N ARG A 427 14.78 14.80 -17.74
CA ARG A 427 16.10 15.24 -17.24
C ARG A 427 17.18 14.18 -17.46
N ARG A 428 16.86 12.91 -17.21
CA ARG A 428 17.79 11.78 -17.43
C ARG A 428 18.13 11.58 -18.91
N LEU A 429 17.19 11.83 -19.82
CA LEU A 429 17.43 11.70 -21.27
C LEU A 429 18.32 12.84 -21.78
N ASP A 430 18.04 14.08 -21.38
CA ASP A 430 18.87 15.25 -21.71
C ASP A 430 20.32 15.08 -21.25
N VAL A 431 20.54 14.81 -19.96
CA VAL A 431 21.90 14.67 -19.42
C VAL A 431 22.61 13.42 -19.98
N ARG A 432 21.88 12.36 -20.39
CA ARG A 432 22.47 11.24 -21.15
C ARG A 432 22.93 11.66 -22.55
N GLY A 433 22.15 12.48 -23.26
CA GLY A 433 22.56 13.05 -24.54
C GLY A 433 23.84 13.89 -24.40
N LYS A 434 23.83 14.84 -23.45
CA LYS A 434 24.97 15.71 -23.11
C LYS A 434 26.22 14.89 -22.73
N ALA A 435 26.09 13.89 -21.85
CA ALA A 435 27.20 13.01 -21.46
C ALA A 435 27.74 12.19 -22.64
N SER A 436 26.89 11.76 -23.57
CA SER A 436 27.31 11.03 -24.77
C SER A 436 28.16 11.88 -25.72
N LEU A 437 27.80 13.16 -25.90
CA LEU A 437 28.57 14.14 -26.68
C LEU A 437 29.93 14.45 -26.02
N LEU A 438 29.97 14.66 -24.71
CA LEU A 438 31.23 14.85 -23.97
C LEU A 438 32.14 13.62 -24.06
N TYR A 439 31.57 12.42 -23.93
CA TYR A 439 32.32 11.18 -24.06
C TYR A 439 32.84 10.98 -25.50
N GLN A 440 32.11 11.43 -26.52
CA GLN A 440 32.56 11.45 -27.92
C GLN A 440 33.70 12.45 -28.14
N ALA A 441 33.64 13.66 -27.57
CA ALA A 441 34.74 14.62 -27.65
C ALA A 441 36.04 14.06 -27.03
N VAL A 442 35.93 13.29 -25.95
CA VAL A 442 37.09 12.66 -25.30
C VAL A 442 37.63 11.44 -26.09
N ASN A 443 36.75 10.55 -26.58
CA ASN A 443 37.12 9.21 -27.07
C ASN A 443 36.76 8.91 -28.55
N GLY A 444 36.33 9.90 -29.33
CA GLY A 444 35.95 9.78 -30.74
C GLY A 444 34.64 9.03 -31.02
N LYS A 445 34.03 8.39 -30.00
CA LYS A 445 32.82 7.55 -30.14
C LYS A 445 31.79 7.90 -29.06
N PRO A 446 30.48 7.98 -29.38
CA PRO A 446 29.43 8.29 -28.41
C PRO A 446 29.25 7.21 -27.36
N MET A 447 28.82 7.62 -26.16
CA MET A 447 28.44 6.70 -25.09
C MET A 447 27.05 6.10 -25.36
N VAL A 448 26.98 4.77 -25.43
CA VAL A 448 25.73 4.04 -25.71
C VAL A 448 25.08 3.59 -24.40
N PHE A 449 23.82 4.00 -24.19
CA PHE A 449 23.00 3.57 -23.05
C PHE A 449 22.05 2.42 -23.47
N PRO A 450 21.63 1.53 -22.54
CA PRO A 450 20.66 0.48 -22.84
C PRO A 450 19.32 1.06 -23.34
N GLY A 451 18.85 0.58 -24.49
CA GLY A 451 17.60 1.08 -25.11
C GLY A 451 16.31 0.66 -24.40
N ARG A 452 16.38 -0.33 -23.49
CA ARG A 452 15.33 -0.66 -22.53
C ARG A 452 15.92 -0.62 -21.13
N ASP A 453 15.28 0.14 -20.25
CA ASP A 453 15.70 0.31 -18.86
C ASP A 453 15.30 -0.92 -18.04
N PRO A 454 16.25 -1.61 -17.35
CA PRO A 454 15.92 -2.77 -16.52
C PRO A 454 15.06 -2.41 -15.29
N ASP A 455 15.13 -1.16 -14.83
CA ASP A 455 14.51 -0.68 -13.60
C ASP A 455 13.18 0.06 -13.84
N ALA A 456 12.63 -0.01 -15.07
CA ALA A 456 11.34 0.57 -15.41
C ALA A 456 10.17 -0.24 -14.81
N VAL A 457 9.19 0.46 -14.23
CA VAL A 457 8.01 -0.14 -13.61
C VAL A 457 6.94 -0.45 -14.66
N ASP A 458 6.73 0.47 -15.61
CA ASP A 458 5.79 0.30 -16.72
C ASP A 458 6.50 0.10 -18.07
N GLU A 459 5.90 -0.67 -18.98
CA GLU A 459 6.39 -0.75 -20.38
C GLU A 459 6.17 0.56 -21.17
N ALA A 460 5.39 1.50 -20.62
CA ALA A 460 4.99 2.76 -21.24
C ALA A 460 5.61 4.00 -20.57
N GLU A 461 6.70 3.86 -19.81
CA GLU A 461 7.42 5.01 -19.23
C GLU A 461 7.98 5.93 -20.33
N GLN A 462 7.45 7.16 -20.44
CA GLN A 462 7.89 8.15 -21.41
C GLN A 462 8.51 9.38 -20.71
N PRO A 463 9.56 9.99 -21.31
CA PRO A 463 10.13 11.24 -20.82
C PRO A 463 9.17 12.41 -21.09
N GLY A 464 8.91 13.22 -20.06
CA GLY A 464 8.10 14.43 -20.14
C GLY A 464 8.96 15.70 -20.26
N PRO A 465 8.36 16.85 -20.61
CA PRO A 465 9.01 18.16 -20.50
C PRO A 465 9.29 18.48 -19.03
N PHE A 466 10.36 19.23 -18.75
CA PHE A 466 10.80 19.54 -17.40
C PHE A 466 11.32 20.98 -17.30
N GLU A 467 11.12 21.59 -16.13
CA GLU A 467 11.68 22.90 -15.78
C GLU A 467 12.31 22.84 -14.37
N PRO A 468 13.29 23.71 -14.04
CA PRO A 468 14.12 24.45 -15.00
C PRO A 468 14.95 23.49 -15.87
N ALA A 469 15.58 24.01 -16.92
CA ALA A 469 16.51 23.23 -17.74
C ALA A 469 17.71 22.74 -16.91
N GLU A 470 18.22 21.56 -17.23
CA GLU A 470 19.46 21.02 -16.65
C GLU A 470 20.68 21.76 -17.19
N GLU A 471 21.74 21.81 -16.40
CA GLU A 471 23.00 22.50 -16.72
C GLU A 471 23.54 22.09 -18.10
N SER A 472 24.12 23.04 -18.83
CA SER A 472 24.57 22.83 -20.21
C SER A 472 25.83 21.97 -20.32
N PHE A 473 26.59 21.81 -19.23
CA PHE A 473 27.88 21.09 -19.19
C PHE A 473 28.84 21.47 -20.34
N GLY A 474 28.91 22.77 -20.68
CA GLY A 474 29.77 23.27 -21.76
C GLY A 474 29.34 22.87 -23.19
N ILE A 475 28.07 22.48 -23.37
CA ILE A 475 27.46 22.21 -24.68
C ILE A 475 26.51 23.36 -25.04
N ASP A 476 26.53 23.79 -26.30
CA ASP A 476 25.60 24.78 -26.86
C ASP A 476 25.20 24.36 -28.27
N ASP A 477 23.91 24.46 -28.61
CA ASP A 477 23.27 23.92 -29.85
C ASP A 477 23.68 22.48 -30.27
N GLY A 478 24.18 21.68 -29.32
CA GLY A 478 24.64 20.30 -29.54
C GLY A 478 26.14 20.16 -29.82
N GLU A 479 26.90 21.25 -29.92
CA GLU A 479 28.36 21.26 -30.03
C GLU A 479 29.04 21.45 -28.66
N VAL A 480 30.24 20.88 -28.49
CA VAL A 480 31.01 20.98 -27.25
C VAL A 480 31.94 22.19 -27.31
N LEU A 481 31.65 23.24 -26.54
CA LEU A 481 32.36 24.54 -26.59
C LEU A 481 33.88 24.38 -26.41
N LEU A 482 34.31 23.56 -25.45
CA LEU A 482 35.74 23.28 -25.21
C LEU A 482 36.44 22.57 -26.38
N LEU A 483 35.71 21.83 -27.22
CA LEU A 483 36.25 21.19 -28.42
C LEU A 483 36.38 22.19 -29.56
N ASN A 484 35.42 23.11 -29.70
CA ASN A 484 35.47 24.21 -30.67
C ASN A 484 36.61 25.18 -30.33
N GLU A 485 36.74 25.61 -29.06
CA GLU A 485 37.89 26.40 -28.58
C GLU A 485 39.25 25.73 -28.87
N LEU A 486 39.30 24.40 -28.88
CA LEU A 486 40.52 23.66 -29.21
C LEU A 486 40.77 23.64 -30.72
N ARG A 487 39.73 23.46 -31.55
CA ARG A 487 39.85 23.53 -33.02
C ARG A 487 40.32 24.92 -33.46
N ASP A 488 39.64 25.96 -33.00
CA ASP A 488 39.94 27.35 -33.34
C ASP A 488 41.36 27.75 -32.90
N TYR A 489 41.82 27.23 -31.75
CA TYR A 489 43.23 27.37 -31.34
C TYR A 489 44.18 26.61 -32.29
N LEU A 490 43.88 25.35 -32.63
CA LEU A 490 44.73 24.53 -33.50
C LEU A 490 44.85 25.11 -34.93
N ASP A 491 43.84 25.81 -35.43
CA ASP A 491 43.94 26.54 -36.70
C ASP A 491 44.97 27.70 -36.68
N THR A 492 45.33 28.22 -35.50
CA THR A 492 46.43 29.18 -35.33
C THR A 492 47.82 28.52 -35.21
N THR A 493 47.90 27.19 -35.27
CA THR A 493 49.16 26.43 -35.09
C THR A 493 49.69 25.86 -36.41
N PRO A 494 51.01 25.61 -36.54
CA PRO A 494 51.63 25.15 -37.79
C PRO A 494 51.39 23.67 -38.12
N LEU A 495 50.35 23.04 -37.57
CA LEU A 495 49.95 21.68 -37.93
C LEU A 495 49.36 21.66 -39.35
N SER A 496 49.54 20.55 -40.09
CA SER A 496 48.89 20.42 -41.40
C SER A 496 47.39 20.16 -41.26
N ASP A 497 46.60 20.45 -42.29
CA ASP A 497 45.14 20.30 -42.20
C ASP A 497 44.70 18.83 -42.02
N ASP A 498 45.46 17.87 -42.55
CA ASP A 498 45.30 16.43 -42.25
C ASP A 498 45.50 16.13 -40.75
N GLU A 499 46.48 16.79 -40.10
CA GLU A 499 46.69 16.66 -38.66
C GLU A 499 45.58 17.33 -37.85
N LYS A 500 44.96 18.41 -38.33
CA LYS A 500 43.82 19.04 -37.65
C LYS A 500 42.57 18.16 -37.77
N ASN A 501 42.25 17.70 -38.98
CA ASN A 501 41.06 16.87 -39.27
C ASN A 501 41.02 15.57 -38.46
N ARG A 502 42.19 15.01 -38.11
CA ARG A 502 42.30 13.80 -37.29
C ARG A 502 41.74 13.93 -35.87
N LEU A 503 41.57 15.15 -35.34
CA LEU A 503 40.99 15.39 -34.01
C LEU A 503 39.55 14.88 -33.91
N SER A 504 38.72 15.16 -34.92
CA SER A 504 37.30 14.75 -34.96
C SER A 504 37.08 13.24 -35.10
N GLU A 505 38.05 12.52 -35.65
CA GLU A 505 37.97 11.06 -35.84
C GLU A 505 38.47 10.26 -34.63
N LEU A 506 39.44 10.80 -33.89
CA LEU A 506 40.11 10.14 -32.77
C LEU A 506 39.57 10.58 -31.39
N GLY A 507 39.01 11.79 -31.29
CA GLY A 507 38.77 12.45 -30.01
C GLY A 507 40.07 12.91 -29.32
N VAL A 508 39.96 13.81 -28.35
CA VAL A 508 41.11 14.50 -27.76
C VAL A 508 42.13 13.52 -27.14
N ALA A 509 41.68 12.38 -26.58
CA ALA A 509 42.57 11.42 -25.92
C ALA A 509 43.51 10.70 -26.89
N GLU A 510 42.99 10.05 -27.95
CA GLU A 510 43.84 9.39 -28.95
C GLU A 510 44.60 10.40 -29.82
N TYR A 511 44.08 11.62 -29.98
CA TYR A 511 44.76 12.72 -30.67
C TYR A 511 46.04 13.19 -29.96
N ILE A 512 46.04 13.25 -28.63
CA ILE A 512 47.25 13.55 -27.83
C ILE A 512 48.34 12.51 -28.09
N ASP A 513 47.99 11.22 -28.13
CA ASP A 513 48.96 10.16 -28.43
C ASP A 513 49.41 10.17 -29.91
N PHE A 514 48.56 10.62 -30.84
CA PHE A 514 48.95 10.88 -32.24
C PHE A 514 50.01 11.98 -32.34
N LEU A 515 49.75 13.18 -31.80
CA LEU A 515 50.71 14.29 -31.83
C LEU A 515 51.99 13.95 -31.06
N ARG A 516 51.88 13.27 -29.91
CA ARG A 516 53.05 12.85 -29.12
C ARG A 516 54.00 11.95 -29.91
N ARG A 517 53.47 10.93 -30.61
CA ARG A 517 54.30 10.03 -31.44
C ARG A 517 55.04 10.76 -32.56
N LYS A 518 54.46 11.84 -33.11
CA LYS A 518 55.15 12.71 -34.09
C LYS A 518 56.22 13.58 -33.45
N ILE A 519 55.92 14.20 -32.31
CA ILE A 519 56.86 15.01 -31.53
C ILE A 519 58.08 14.18 -31.13
N ASP A 520 57.88 13.01 -30.52
CA ASP A 520 58.97 12.16 -30.02
C ASP A 520 59.93 11.74 -31.15
N ARG A 521 59.40 11.40 -32.34
CA ARG A 521 60.21 11.06 -33.53
C ARG A 521 60.97 12.25 -34.14
N ALA A 522 60.36 13.44 -34.13
CA ALA A 522 61.02 14.65 -34.60
C ALA A 522 62.14 15.09 -33.63
N ASP A 523 61.92 14.95 -32.33
CA ASP A 523 62.90 15.24 -31.28
C ASP A 523 64.10 14.28 -31.35
N ASP A 524 63.86 12.97 -31.57
CA ASP A 524 64.92 11.97 -31.83
C ASP A 524 65.80 12.38 -33.04
N LYS A 525 65.19 12.86 -34.14
CA LYS A 525 65.92 13.35 -35.33
C LYS A 525 66.70 14.64 -35.06
N VAL A 526 66.13 15.59 -34.32
CA VAL A 526 66.81 16.85 -33.95
C VAL A 526 67.98 16.59 -32.99
N GLU A 527 67.80 15.72 -31.99
CA GLU A 527 68.90 15.28 -31.10
C GLU A 527 70.03 14.60 -31.91
N PHE A 528 69.69 13.70 -32.83
CA PHE A 528 70.68 13.04 -33.69
C PHE A 528 71.42 14.04 -34.58
N GLY A 529 70.69 15.00 -35.19
CA GLY A 529 71.28 16.07 -35.99
C GLY A 529 72.24 16.96 -35.18
N PHE A 530 71.88 17.34 -33.95
CA PHE A 530 72.80 18.06 -33.05
C PHE A 530 74.01 17.21 -32.61
N LEU A 531 73.84 15.91 -32.38
CA LEU A 531 74.93 15.00 -32.02
C LEU A 531 75.90 14.78 -33.20
N ARG A 532 75.38 14.69 -34.42
CA ARG A 532 76.13 14.66 -35.68
C ARG A 532 76.89 15.97 -35.87
N LEU A 533 76.21 17.11 -35.78
CA LEU A 533 76.80 18.46 -35.87
C LEU A 533 77.95 18.65 -34.86
N ARG A 534 77.79 18.23 -33.58
CA ARG A 534 78.87 18.24 -32.58
C ARG A 534 80.08 17.39 -32.99
N THR A 535 79.83 16.23 -33.62
CA THR A 535 80.87 15.32 -34.09
C THR A 535 81.64 15.89 -35.28
N ASP A 536 80.95 16.54 -36.21
CA ASP A 536 81.56 17.18 -37.39
C ASP A 536 82.28 18.48 -37.03
N ILE A 537 81.72 19.28 -36.10
CA ILE A 537 82.45 20.39 -35.44
C ILE A 537 83.73 19.88 -34.75
N TYR A 538 83.68 18.73 -34.07
CA TYR A 538 84.88 18.14 -33.44
C TYR A 538 85.91 17.67 -34.48
N ARG A 539 85.49 17.09 -35.61
CA ARG A 539 86.37 16.75 -36.75
C ARG A 539 87.07 18.00 -37.30
N VAL A 540 86.33 19.09 -37.53
CA VAL A 540 86.86 20.38 -37.98
C VAL A 540 87.81 20.98 -36.93
N ARG A 541 87.50 20.88 -35.63
CA ARG A 541 88.41 21.29 -34.53
C ARG A 541 89.73 20.50 -34.54
N GLN A 542 89.70 19.19 -34.80
CA GLN A 542 90.92 18.37 -34.91
C GLN A 542 91.75 18.74 -36.14
N MET A 543 91.10 19.04 -37.28
CA MET A 543 91.81 19.54 -38.48
C MET A 543 92.45 20.92 -38.26
N MET A 544 91.82 21.81 -37.47
CA MET A 544 92.39 23.11 -37.08
C MET A 544 93.58 23.00 -36.13
N LEU A 545 93.50 22.17 -35.08
CA LEU A 545 94.51 22.10 -34.02
C LEU A 545 95.81 21.38 -34.42
N GLY A 546 95.87 20.80 -35.62
CA GLY A 546 97.07 20.14 -36.16
C GLY A 546 98.15 21.07 -36.71
N ASN A 547 97.90 22.38 -36.84
CA ASN A 547 98.84 23.36 -37.41
C ASN A 547 98.93 24.65 -36.57
N GLU A 548 100.15 25.14 -36.35
CA GLU A 548 100.46 26.18 -35.34
C GLU A 548 100.02 27.63 -35.72
N ALA A 549 99.29 27.79 -36.83
CA ALA A 549 98.91 29.10 -37.39
C ALA A 549 97.47 29.56 -37.06
N GLY A 550 96.63 28.71 -36.46
CA GLY A 550 95.16 28.91 -36.38
C GLY A 550 94.64 30.04 -35.47
N THR A 551 95.48 30.83 -34.80
CA THR A 551 95.05 31.78 -33.73
C THR A 551 94.74 33.22 -34.18
N LYS A 552 94.72 33.51 -35.49
CA LYS A 552 94.51 34.89 -36.02
C LYS A 552 93.21 35.13 -36.81
N LEU A 553 92.34 34.14 -36.98
CA LEU A 553 91.07 34.28 -37.70
C LEU A 553 89.90 33.86 -36.80
N ALA A 554 89.17 34.85 -36.27
CA ALA A 554 88.05 34.63 -35.36
C ALA A 554 86.95 35.69 -35.54
N THR A 555 86.10 35.50 -36.56
CA THR A 555 84.90 36.31 -36.84
C THR A 555 83.60 35.51 -36.75
N SER A 556 83.66 34.16 -36.73
CA SER A 556 82.51 33.28 -36.50
C SER A 556 82.20 33.14 -35.00
N PRO A 557 80.92 33.28 -34.58
CA PRO A 557 80.50 32.97 -33.20
C PRO A 557 80.70 31.50 -32.82
N VAL A 558 80.55 30.57 -33.76
CA VAL A 558 80.71 29.13 -33.52
C VAL A 558 82.17 28.77 -33.22
N LEU A 559 83.13 29.38 -33.92
CA LEU A 559 84.55 29.22 -33.59
C LEU A 559 84.91 29.73 -32.18
N ALA A 560 84.18 30.72 -31.65
CA ALA A 560 84.43 31.28 -30.32
C ALA A 560 83.99 30.33 -29.17
N GLU A 561 82.95 29.52 -29.34
CA GLU A 561 82.61 28.44 -28.39
C GLU A 561 83.61 27.28 -28.50
N ILE A 562 83.94 26.86 -29.73
CA ILE A 562 84.89 25.77 -30.02
C ILE A 562 86.25 26.01 -29.34
N ALA A 563 86.72 27.27 -29.30
CA ALA A 563 88.00 27.66 -28.73
C ALA A 563 88.07 27.65 -27.19
N ARG A 564 86.94 27.48 -26.46
CA ARG A 564 86.89 27.61 -24.99
C ARG A 564 86.39 26.38 -24.23
N GLY A 565 85.92 25.34 -24.91
CA GLY A 565 85.37 24.14 -24.28
C GLY A 565 86.35 22.97 -24.16
N ASP A 566 86.58 22.49 -22.93
CA ASP A 566 87.12 21.16 -22.65
C ASP A 566 85.99 20.12 -22.54
N SER A 567 86.04 19.06 -23.34
CA SER A 567 85.76 17.66 -22.93
C SER A 567 85.52 16.72 -24.14
N ALA A 568 86.38 15.73 -24.31
CA ALA A 568 86.13 14.57 -25.18
C ALA A 568 85.39 13.42 -24.44
N VAL A 569 84.80 13.73 -23.28
CA VAL A 569 84.19 12.74 -22.35
C VAL A 569 82.66 12.69 -22.48
N ALA A 570 82.02 13.86 -22.69
CA ALA A 570 80.57 13.97 -22.80
C ALA A 570 80.00 13.14 -23.96
N THR A 571 80.62 13.23 -25.15
CA THR A 571 80.16 12.53 -26.37
C THR A 571 80.06 11.02 -26.19
N LYS A 572 80.91 10.39 -25.37
CA LYS A 572 80.86 8.95 -25.11
C LYS A 572 79.68 8.55 -24.22
N GLN A 573 79.28 9.41 -23.28
CA GLN A 573 78.07 9.21 -22.47
C GLN A 573 76.79 9.56 -23.24
N GLU A 574 76.81 10.61 -24.07
CA GLU A 574 75.72 10.97 -24.96
C GLU A 574 75.45 9.84 -25.97
N LEU A 575 76.47 9.36 -26.70
CA LEU A 575 76.36 8.22 -27.61
C LEU A 575 75.90 6.93 -26.90
N SER A 576 76.38 6.64 -25.69
CA SER A 576 75.88 5.46 -24.96
C SER A 576 74.43 5.61 -24.51
N SER A 577 74.01 6.81 -24.08
CA SER A 577 72.63 7.09 -23.67
C SER A 577 71.67 7.12 -24.87
N TYR A 578 72.14 7.54 -26.05
CA TYR A 578 71.42 7.45 -27.32
C TYR A 578 71.25 5.98 -27.75
N TYR A 579 72.34 5.19 -27.71
CA TYR A 579 72.26 3.74 -27.97
C TYR A 579 71.35 3.01 -26.97
N GLU A 580 71.35 3.39 -25.68
CA GLU A 580 70.40 2.84 -24.72
C GLU A 580 68.97 3.30 -24.94
N ARG A 581 68.73 4.56 -25.35
CA ARG A 581 67.39 5.04 -25.75
C ARG A 581 66.87 4.26 -26.96
N LEU A 582 67.67 4.05 -28.01
CA LEU A 582 67.36 3.17 -29.15
C LEU A 582 67.14 1.70 -28.75
N LYS A 583 67.83 1.20 -27.71
CA LYS A 583 67.60 -0.16 -27.18
C LYS A 583 66.31 -0.26 -26.36
N GLN A 584 65.94 0.81 -25.65
CA GLN A 584 64.75 0.87 -24.80
C GLN A 584 63.47 1.20 -25.58
N SER A 585 63.54 1.98 -26.67
CA SER A 585 62.39 2.28 -27.54
C SER A 585 61.90 1.04 -28.32
N ARG A 586 62.78 0.03 -28.49
CA ARG A 586 62.46 -1.24 -29.15
C ARG A 586 61.96 -2.37 -28.21
N ALA A 587 61.64 -2.06 -26.94
CA ALA A 587 61.26 -3.06 -25.93
C ALA A 587 59.93 -2.72 -25.21
N PRO A 588 58.93 -3.64 -25.18
CA PRO A 588 57.63 -3.37 -24.55
C PRO A 588 57.68 -3.43 -23.02
N LYS A 589 57.60 -2.27 -22.35
CA LYS A 589 57.62 -2.16 -20.88
C LYS A 589 56.26 -2.52 -20.26
N LYS A 590 56.11 -3.74 -19.76
CA LYS A 590 55.08 -4.09 -18.76
C LYS A 590 55.36 -3.38 -17.44
N LYS A 591 54.36 -2.73 -16.83
CA LYS A 591 54.45 -2.24 -15.43
C LYS A 591 54.17 -3.40 -14.46
N GLY A 592 55.14 -3.72 -13.62
CA GLY A 592 55.00 -4.58 -12.44
C GLY A 592 55.18 -3.77 -11.15
N THR A 593 54.49 -4.18 -10.08
CA THR A 593 54.48 -3.48 -8.78
C THR A 593 55.76 -3.67 -7.98
N SER A 594 56.21 -2.64 -7.26
CA SER A 594 57.17 -2.78 -6.17
C SER A 594 56.46 -2.61 -4.82
N LYS A 595 56.71 -3.53 -3.88
CA LYS A 595 56.52 -3.35 -2.43
C LYS A 595 57.89 -3.26 -1.79
N ARG A 596 58.02 -2.45 -0.74
CA ARG A 596 59.19 -2.39 0.14
C ARG A 596 58.77 -2.10 1.58
N GLY A 597 59.28 -2.91 2.49
CA GLY A 597 59.52 -2.62 3.90
C GLY A 597 60.98 -2.99 4.22
N ASP A 598 61.53 -2.97 5.45
CA ASP A 598 61.24 -2.37 6.76
C ASP A 598 62.59 -2.44 7.56
N GLU A 599 62.92 -1.68 8.60
CA GLU A 599 62.31 -0.53 9.31
C GLU A 599 63.48 0.48 9.61
N GLY A 600 63.57 1.37 10.62
CA GLY A 600 62.70 1.74 11.75
C GLY A 600 63.42 2.62 12.79
N ALA A 601 62.75 3.68 13.29
CA ALA A 601 63.17 4.61 14.37
C ALA A 601 64.51 5.40 14.17
N ALA A 602 64.80 6.51 14.87
CA ALA A 602 64.07 7.21 15.94
C ALA A 602 64.08 8.75 15.75
N SER A 603 63.21 9.45 16.48
CA SER A 603 63.01 10.92 16.43
C SER A 603 63.94 11.69 17.37
N GLU A 604 64.14 12.99 17.10
CA GLU A 604 64.01 14.00 18.17
C GLU A 604 63.53 15.37 17.64
N VAL A 605 63.20 16.31 18.54
CA VAL A 605 62.34 17.48 18.29
C VAL A 605 63.06 18.79 18.58
N VAL A 606 62.82 19.84 17.78
CA VAL A 606 63.31 21.20 18.05
C VAL A 606 62.18 22.24 18.08
N ASN A 607 61.74 22.54 19.32
CA ASN A 607 61.27 23.82 19.86
C ASN A 607 59.93 24.46 19.43
N LYS A 608 59.37 25.21 20.40
CA LYS A 608 58.07 25.93 20.41
C LYS A 608 58.25 27.46 20.52
N ALA A 609 57.25 28.18 19.99
CA ALA A 609 56.68 29.47 20.43
C ALA A 609 57.59 30.74 20.52
N THR A 610 57.19 32.01 20.28
CA THR A 610 56.02 32.86 20.68
C THR A 610 55.81 33.00 22.21
N PRO A 611 55.15 34.06 22.76
CA PRO A 611 54.62 35.32 22.15
C PRO A 611 54.91 36.62 22.97
N ALA A 612 54.32 37.76 22.56
CA ALA A 612 54.09 38.96 23.38
C ALA A 612 52.89 39.75 22.79
N ALA A 613 52.01 40.46 23.51
CA ALA A 613 51.79 40.69 24.96
C ALA A 613 50.33 41.20 25.12
N ARG A 614 49.57 41.14 26.22
CA ARG A 614 49.64 40.77 27.67
C ARG A 614 48.17 40.52 28.12
N SER A 615 47.74 40.04 29.30
CA SER A 615 48.26 39.45 30.56
C SER A 615 47.05 38.69 31.20
N TYR A 616 47.04 37.98 32.34
CA TYR A 616 47.75 38.04 33.63
C TYR A 616 47.97 36.61 34.24
N THR A 617 48.71 36.56 35.36
CA THR A 617 48.87 35.52 36.43
C THR A 617 47.77 34.42 36.58
N ALA A 618 48.00 33.18 37.09
CA ALA A 618 49.17 32.42 37.62
C ALA A 618 48.77 30.89 37.67
N VAL A 619 49.63 29.85 37.47
CA VAL A 619 50.66 29.20 38.35
C VAL A 619 50.09 28.58 39.65
N PRO A 620 50.42 27.34 40.13
CA PRO A 620 51.25 26.18 39.65
C PRO A 620 50.43 24.81 39.68
N PHE A 621 50.85 23.53 39.90
CA PHE A 621 52.11 22.71 40.02
C PHE A 621 51.86 21.15 39.94
N MET A 622 52.93 20.33 39.74
CA MET A 622 53.30 18.97 40.27
C MET A 622 52.31 17.77 40.47
N SER A 623 52.70 16.48 40.65
CA SER A 623 53.85 15.62 40.16
C SER A 623 53.86 14.17 40.75
N MET A 624 54.36 13.16 39.99
CA MET A 624 54.94 11.85 40.43
C MET A 624 54.02 10.90 41.27
N VAL A 625 54.31 9.64 41.67
CA VAL A 625 55.51 8.75 41.91
C VAL A 625 55.09 7.26 41.61
N ALA A 626 55.88 6.19 41.84
CA ALA A 626 56.93 5.56 41.02
C ALA A 626 57.12 4.05 41.40
N ASP A 627 58.09 3.33 40.80
CA ASP A 627 58.73 2.03 41.19
C ASP A 627 57.88 0.72 41.22
N VAL A 628 58.22 -0.44 40.58
CA VAL A 628 59.42 -1.36 40.56
C VAL A 628 59.44 -2.33 41.77
N PRO A 629 59.81 -3.66 41.74
CA PRO A 629 60.63 -4.45 40.76
C PRO A 629 60.16 -5.91 40.34
N PHE A 630 60.88 -6.52 39.36
CA PHE A 630 61.41 -7.93 39.13
C PHE A 630 60.71 -9.21 39.73
N THR A 631 60.91 -10.48 39.27
CA THR A 631 62.13 -11.25 38.86
C THR A 631 61.93 -12.49 37.91
N THR A 632 62.95 -12.79 37.07
CA THR A 632 63.56 -14.12 36.69
C THR A 632 62.82 -15.40 36.18
N ALA A 633 63.29 -15.88 35.00
CA ALA A 633 63.85 -17.23 34.67
C ALA A 633 62.99 -18.51 34.41
N ALA A 634 63.59 -19.48 33.68
CA ALA A 634 63.09 -20.82 33.29
C ALA A 634 63.97 -21.95 33.89
N PRO A 635 63.63 -23.26 33.75
CA PRO A 635 64.34 -24.12 32.76
C PRO A 635 63.62 -25.43 32.25
N THR A 636 64.22 -26.14 31.25
CA THR A 636 64.40 -27.62 31.02
C THR A 636 63.30 -28.68 31.35
N GLU A 637 63.17 -29.88 30.72
CA GLU A 637 63.72 -30.57 29.51
C GLU A 637 62.96 -31.91 29.24
N GLU A 638 63.21 -32.56 28.09
CA GLU A 638 63.11 -34.03 27.82
C GLU A 638 61.75 -34.80 27.97
N ALA A 639 61.46 -35.93 27.30
CA ALA A 639 62.15 -36.73 26.24
C ALA A 639 61.12 -37.43 25.30
N ALA A 640 61.60 -37.97 24.17
CA ALA A 640 60.89 -38.93 23.29
C ALA A 640 61.40 -40.38 23.55
N PRO A 641 60.88 -41.48 22.93
CA PRO A 641 60.94 -41.75 21.47
C PRO A 641 59.70 -42.56 20.94
N GLN A 642 59.62 -43.33 19.83
CA GLN A 642 60.55 -43.73 18.75
C GLN A 642 59.80 -44.13 17.42
N THR A 643 60.54 -44.80 16.52
CA THR A 643 60.31 -45.45 15.21
C THR A 643 59.38 -46.68 15.16
N ALA A 644 58.98 -47.28 14.01
CA ALA A 644 58.85 -46.90 12.57
C ALA A 644 58.26 -48.12 11.78
N GLY A 645 57.76 -47.94 10.55
CA GLY A 645 57.23 -49.08 9.75
C GLY A 645 56.90 -48.82 8.26
N SER A 646 57.51 -49.62 7.38
CA SER A 646 57.40 -49.68 5.91
C SER A 646 56.01 -50.07 5.35
N GLY A 647 55.74 -49.85 4.05
CA GLY A 647 55.02 -50.88 3.25
C GLY A 647 54.02 -50.47 2.16
N MET A 648 54.49 -50.49 0.91
CA MET A 648 53.75 -50.70 -0.37
C MET A 648 52.75 -51.89 -0.29
N ARG A 649 51.62 -52.05 -1.03
CA ARG A 649 51.41 -52.13 -2.52
C ARG A 649 49.90 -52.42 -2.76
N LEU A 650 49.10 -51.68 -3.56
CA LEU A 650 48.90 -51.61 -5.03
C LEU A 650 48.27 -52.85 -5.73
N ASP A 651 47.05 -52.69 -6.29
CA ASP A 651 46.44 -53.29 -7.53
C ASP A 651 44.88 -53.34 -7.44
N VAL A 652 44.02 -53.42 -8.49
CA VAL A 652 43.96 -52.78 -9.83
C VAL A 652 42.51 -52.89 -10.40
N ALA A 653 41.99 -51.84 -11.08
CA ALA A 653 40.75 -51.76 -11.90
C ALA A 653 39.35 -52.09 -11.28
N GLY A 654 38.24 -51.42 -11.66
CA GLY A 654 38.12 -50.22 -12.51
C GLY A 654 36.67 -49.72 -12.79
N ILE A 655 36.50 -48.39 -12.71
CA ILE A 655 35.57 -47.50 -13.46
C ILE A 655 34.03 -47.66 -13.31
N VAL A 656 33.36 -46.63 -12.76
CA VAL A 656 32.36 -45.75 -13.46
C VAL A 656 32.02 -44.52 -12.59
N GLY A 657 32.01 -43.32 -13.20
CA GLY A 657 31.21 -42.15 -12.80
C GLY A 657 31.49 -41.41 -11.48
N GLY A 658 32.09 -40.20 -11.55
CA GLY A 658 32.13 -39.26 -10.42
C GLY A 658 32.85 -37.94 -10.71
N ASN A 659 32.32 -36.82 -10.20
CA ASN A 659 32.95 -35.50 -10.20
C ASN A 659 33.76 -35.28 -8.91
N ILE A 660 34.92 -34.60 -8.96
CA ILE A 660 35.41 -33.60 -7.96
C ILE A 660 36.80 -33.02 -8.35
N ALA A 661 37.05 -31.81 -7.84
CA ALA A 661 38.16 -30.85 -7.97
C ALA A 661 39.64 -31.29 -8.21
N LYS A 662 40.40 -30.27 -8.67
CA LYS A 662 41.88 -30.06 -8.66
C LYS A 662 42.75 -30.83 -9.67
N GLY A 663 43.30 -30.06 -10.61
CA GLY A 663 44.75 -30.05 -10.88
C GLY A 663 45.27 -30.87 -12.07
N ILE A 664 45.55 -30.16 -13.17
CA ILE A 664 46.44 -30.54 -14.28
C ILE A 664 46.05 -31.79 -15.09
N PHE A 665 45.88 -31.60 -16.40
CA PHE A 665 46.31 -32.60 -17.38
C PHE A 665 46.90 -31.93 -18.62
N GLU A 666 48.23 -32.04 -18.78
CA GLU A 666 48.88 -31.78 -20.06
C GLU A 666 48.71 -32.97 -21.00
N ALA A 667 48.45 -32.72 -22.28
CA ALA A 667 48.42 -33.75 -23.30
C ALA A 667 49.83 -34.03 -23.87
N LYS A 668 50.62 -34.79 -23.09
CA LYS A 668 51.80 -35.60 -23.50
C LYS A 668 52.75 -35.05 -24.59
N ASN A 669 53.94 -34.68 -24.13
CA ASN A 669 55.21 -35.38 -24.41
C ASN A 669 55.40 -36.06 -25.79
N ILE A 670 56.10 -35.37 -26.69
CA ILE A 670 57.36 -35.84 -27.29
C ILE A 670 58.34 -34.64 -27.22
N GLY A 671 59.62 -34.76 -26.84
CA GLY A 671 60.31 -35.92 -26.31
C GLY A 671 61.84 -35.75 -26.35
N ILE A 672 62.44 -35.48 -25.18
CA ILE A 672 63.88 -35.59 -24.86
C ILE A 672 64.86 -34.66 -25.63
N LEU A 673 65.53 -33.81 -24.84
CA LEU A 673 66.77 -33.09 -25.19
C LEU A 673 67.88 -34.04 -25.66
N LYS A 674 68.50 -33.77 -26.83
CA LYS A 674 69.96 -33.85 -27.06
C LYS A 674 70.36 -33.48 -28.48
N SER A 675 71.55 -32.85 -28.60
CA SER A 675 72.14 -32.33 -29.85
C SER A 675 71.28 -31.22 -30.51
N GLU A 676 71.86 -30.26 -31.21
CA GLU A 676 73.19 -30.25 -31.80
C GLU A 676 74.29 -29.61 -30.94
N ALA A 677 75.45 -30.24 -30.99
CA ALA A 677 76.74 -29.60 -30.79
C ALA A 677 77.58 -29.87 -32.04
N SER A 678 78.47 -28.94 -32.39
CA SER A 678 79.48 -29.08 -33.46
C SER A 678 79.00 -29.03 -34.93
N SER A 679 78.88 -27.83 -35.47
CA SER A 679 79.51 -27.45 -36.75
C SER A 679 79.79 -25.93 -36.68
N ALA A 680 80.99 -25.39 -36.94
CA ALA A 680 82.26 -26.00 -37.35
C ALA A 680 82.30 -26.65 -38.73
N GLU A 681 81.46 -26.18 -39.66
CA GLU A 681 81.81 -25.95 -41.08
C GLU A 681 80.72 -25.07 -41.74
N LEU A 682 81.00 -24.52 -42.94
CA LEU A 682 80.26 -23.42 -43.60
C LEU A 682 80.27 -22.09 -42.80
N PHE A 683 80.96 -21.02 -43.18
CA PHE A 683 81.52 -20.67 -44.50
C PHE A 683 83.01 -20.30 -44.47
N LYS A 684 83.80 -21.17 -45.08
CA LYS A 684 85.03 -20.93 -45.85
C LYS A 684 84.90 -21.82 -47.11
N VAL A 685 85.30 -21.44 -48.33
CA VAL A 685 85.89 -20.18 -48.84
C VAL A 685 85.78 -20.15 -50.39
N VAL A 686 85.62 -18.97 -51.03
CA VAL A 686 85.86 -18.68 -52.49
C VAL A 686 84.90 -19.41 -53.49
N SER A 687 84.58 -18.95 -54.72
CA SER A 687 85.00 -17.85 -55.62
C SER A 687 84.25 -16.52 -55.36
N VAL A 688 84.65 -15.32 -55.84
CA VAL A 688 85.38 -14.82 -57.04
C VAL A 688 84.51 -14.84 -58.32
N GLU A 689 84.44 -13.68 -59.01
CA GLU A 689 83.76 -13.42 -60.30
C GLU A 689 82.21 -13.59 -60.31
N GLU A 690 81.33 -12.69 -60.79
CA GLU A 690 81.34 -11.29 -61.33
C GLU A 690 80.11 -10.55 -60.70
N VAL A 691 79.80 -9.25 -60.79
CA VAL A 691 79.97 -8.14 -61.77
C VAL A 691 80.14 -6.83 -60.95
N SER A 692 81.16 -5.98 -61.06
CA SER A 692 81.66 -5.16 -62.20
C SER A 692 80.67 -4.10 -62.76
N GLY A 693 80.17 -3.20 -61.89
CA GLY A 693 78.97 -2.37 -62.16
C GLY A 693 79.08 -0.83 -62.26
N GLN A 694 80.27 -0.22 -62.38
CA GLN A 694 80.50 1.24 -62.62
C GLN A 694 80.05 2.21 -61.50
N SER A 695 80.55 3.45 -61.38
CA SER A 695 81.86 4.04 -61.70
C SER A 695 82.02 5.37 -60.92
N PRO A 696 83.12 5.63 -60.20
CA PRO A 696 83.43 6.98 -59.73
C PRO A 696 83.89 7.86 -60.92
N LEU A 697 83.28 9.03 -61.08
CA LEU A 697 83.62 9.98 -62.14
C LEU A 697 84.91 10.75 -61.82
N ILE A 698 86.06 10.19 -62.23
CA ILE A 698 87.37 10.86 -62.18
C ILE A 698 87.65 11.55 -63.51
N GLY A 699 87.78 12.88 -63.47
CA GLY A 699 88.09 13.72 -64.63
C GLY A 699 89.57 13.72 -65.02
N ASN A 700 90.00 12.68 -65.74
CA ASN A 700 91.22 12.60 -66.59
C ASN A 700 92.61 12.89 -65.97
N VAL A 701 93.58 12.02 -66.29
CA VAL A 701 95.00 12.16 -65.91
C VAL A 701 95.87 12.15 -67.18
N GLN A 702 96.94 12.95 -67.20
CA GLN A 702 98.13 12.62 -67.99
C GLN A 702 99.35 12.55 -67.09
N LEU A 703 100.14 11.47 -67.24
CA LEU A 703 101.33 11.19 -66.45
C LEU A 703 102.59 11.78 -67.10
N PHE A 704 103.64 12.01 -66.31
CA PHE A 704 104.83 11.15 -66.38
C PHE A 704 105.63 11.18 -65.07
N ASN A 705 106.39 10.12 -64.80
CA ASN A 705 107.04 9.86 -63.51
C ASN A 705 108.46 10.44 -63.42
N ASN A 706 108.79 11.10 -62.31
CA ASN A 706 109.94 10.71 -61.47
C ASN A 706 109.98 11.36 -60.07
N ALA A 707 109.98 10.50 -59.04
CA ALA A 707 110.43 10.70 -57.65
C ALA A 707 109.76 11.77 -56.74
N THR A 708 109.19 11.27 -55.63
CA THR A 708 109.09 11.95 -54.31
C THR A 708 108.39 13.31 -54.23
N VAL A 709 107.10 13.33 -54.60
CA VAL A 709 106.14 14.42 -54.28
C VAL A 709 105.19 14.01 -53.12
N GLY A 710 105.55 12.99 -52.35
CA GLY A 710 104.67 12.29 -51.40
C GLY A 710 104.11 13.13 -50.25
N GLU A 711 104.79 14.21 -49.84
CA GLU A 711 104.33 15.15 -48.81
C GLU A 711 103.57 16.36 -49.39
N ARG A 712 103.10 16.28 -50.65
CA ARG A 712 102.31 17.32 -51.33
C ARG A 712 101.05 16.79 -52.03
N LEU A 713 100.61 15.58 -51.65
CA LEU A 713 99.37 14.95 -52.14
C LEU A 713 98.46 14.46 -50.99
N THR A 714 98.58 15.07 -49.82
CA THR A 714 97.43 15.20 -48.91
C THR A 714 96.51 16.28 -49.46
N GLU A 715 95.20 16.02 -49.56
CA GLU A 715 94.23 17.08 -49.85
C GLU A 715 94.31 18.16 -48.75
N PRO A 716 94.24 19.46 -49.10
CA PRO A 716 94.35 20.53 -48.12
C PRO A 716 93.19 20.43 -47.12
N THR A 717 93.49 20.58 -45.82
CA THR A 717 92.51 20.31 -44.75
C THR A 717 91.30 21.23 -44.81
N ALA A 718 91.44 22.42 -45.39
CA ALA A 718 90.33 23.32 -45.68
C ALA A 718 89.34 22.76 -46.74
N ASN A 719 89.82 22.07 -47.78
CA ASN A 719 88.97 21.44 -48.79
C ASN A 719 88.26 20.20 -48.22
N VAL A 720 88.96 19.42 -47.37
CA VAL A 720 88.35 18.31 -46.62
C VAL A 720 87.30 18.83 -45.63
N ALA A 721 87.53 19.97 -44.97
CA ALA A 721 86.56 20.61 -44.09
C ALA A 721 85.34 21.17 -44.86
N LEU A 722 85.54 21.76 -46.05
CA LEU A 722 84.46 22.23 -46.92
C LEU A 722 83.58 21.06 -47.39
N THR A 723 84.18 20.06 -48.02
CA THR A 723 83.45 18.91 -48.58
C THR A 723 82.72 18.12 -47.50
N ALA A 724 83.32 17.94 -46.31
CA ALA A 724 82.64 17.35 -45.16
C ALA A 724 81.48 18.21 -44.63
N GLY A 725 81.66 19.53 -44.52
CA GLY A 725 80.61 20.45 -44.05
C GLY A 725 79.42 20.53 -45.01
N VAL A 726 79.67 20.60 -46.31
CA VAL A 726 78.65 20.63 -47.37
C VAL A 726 77.90 19.29 -47.47
N ALA A 727 78.62 18.15 -47.40
CA ALA A 727 77.98 16.84 -47.37
C ALA A 727 77.12 16.66 -46.10
N ALA A 728 77.61 17.06 -44.92
CA ALA A 728 76.85 17.01 -43.68
C ALA A 728 75.61 17.93 -43.72
N LYS A 729 75.69 19.10 -44.37
CA LYS A 729 74.54 19.99 -44.62
C LYS A 729 73.49 19.32 -45.50
N GLY A 730 73.89 18.72 -46.61
CA GLY A 730 72.99 17.99 -47.50
C GLY A 730 72.33 16.77 -46.85
N GLU A 731 73.10 15.92 -46.18
CA GLU A 731 72.58 14.73 -45.48
C GLU A 731 71.64 15.10 -44.33
N LEU A 732 71.98 16.11 -43.50
CA LEU A 732 71.09 16.56 -42.42
C LEU A 732 69.74 17.04 -42.97
N ILE A 733 69.75 17.80 -44.06
CA ILE A 733 68.51 18.29 -44.68
C ILE A 733 67.69 17.11 -45.24
N GLN A 734 68.36 16.11 -45.83
CA GLN A 734 67.70 14.88 -46.29
C GLN A 734 67.11 14.05 -45.13
N GLU A 735 67.82 13.94 -44.00
CA GLU A 735 67.31 13.29 -42.77
C GLU A 735 66.08 14.03 -42.21
N LEU A 736 66.06 15.37 -42.29
CA LEU A 736 64.96 16.22 -41.82
C LEU A 736 63.73 16.23 -42.75
N LEU A 737 63.89 16.07 -44.06
CA LEU A 737 62.76 15.98 -45.00
C LEU A 737 61.86 14.75 -44.77
N ASP A 738 62.42 13.68 -44.19
CA ASP A 738 61.70 12.46 -43.79
C ASP A 738 61.07 12.58 -42.36
N THR A 739 60.77 13.79 -41.87
CA THR A 739 60.24 13.97 -40.51
C THR A 739 58.71 14.01 -40.47
N ASP A 740 58.11 13.32 -39.49
CA ASP A 740 56.65 13.21 -39.30
C ASP A 740 55.91 14.54 -39.00
N ILE A 741 56.59 15.65 -38.74
CA ILE A 741 55.97 16.96 -38.43
C ILE A 741 56.00 17.89 -39.64
N ASN A 742 55.03 18.80 -39.74
CA ASN A 742 55.01 19.80 -40.80
C ASN A 742 56.20 20.77 -40.67
N LEU A 743 57.11 20.70 -41.65
CA LEU A 743 58.24 21.62 -41.81
C LEU A 743 58.06 22.58 -43.01
N ALA A 744 57.02 22.41 -43.83
CA ALA A 744 56.97 22.93 -45.21
C ALA A 744 57.23 24.44 -45.34
N ASP A 745 56.68 25.25 -44.43
CA ASP A 745 56.81 26.71 -44.39
C ASP A 745 58.09 27.22 -43.69
N LEU A 746 58.95 26.33 -43.18
CA LEU A 746 60.24 26.72 -42.64
C LEU A 746 61.23 27.00 -43.77
N ARG A 747 61.95 28.12 -43.66
CA ARG A 747 63.13 28.42 -44.47
C ARG A 747 64.25 27.40 -44.23
N VAL A 748 65.05 27.13 -45.25
CA VAL A 748 66.38 26.52 -45.14
C VAL A 748 67.49 27.60 -45.16
N PRO A 749 68.16 27.88 -44.01
CA PRO A 749 69.28 28.80 -43.93
C PRO A 749 70.43 28.47 -44.89
N GLY A 750 71.02 29.51 -45.50
CA GLY A 750 72.12 29.34 -46.45
C GLY A 750 71.72 28.64 -47.74
N THR A 751 70.49 28.84 -48.19
CA THR A 751 70.03 28.55 -49.56
C THR A 751 69.17 29.72 -50.03
N GLN A 752 69.47 30.28 -51.20
CA GLN A 752 68.77 31.39 -51.86
C GLN A 752 68.75 31.07 -53.35
N ASP A 753 67.61 31.28 -54.03
CA ASP A 753 67.55 30.97 -55.47
C ASP A 753 68.06 32.13 -56.33
N GLY A 754 68.60 31.78 -57.50
CA GLY A 754 69.41 32.66 -58.34
C GLY A 754 68.65 33.89 -58.88
N ASP A 755 69.33 35.04 -58.90
CA ASP A 755 68.92 36.29 -59.56
C ASP A 755 67.55 36.88 -59.14
N GLY A 756 66.98 36.43 -58.01
CA GLY A 756 65.66 36.85 -57.54
C GLY A 756 65.46 36.99 -56.02
N GLY A 757 66.44 36.57 -55.19
CA GLY A 757 66.40 36.79 -53.74
C GLY A 757 65.31 36.01 -52.98
N GLY A 758 64.74 34.97 -53.59
CA GLY A 758 63.75 34.10 -52.95
C GLY A 758 64.37 33.23 -51.84
N GLU A 759 63.69 33.14 -50.70
CA GLU A 759 64.10 32.26 -49.59
C GLU A 759 63.55 30.85 -49.81
N ILE A 760 64.45 29.88 -50.01
CA ILE A 760 64.08 28.47 -50.23
C ILE A 760 63.55 27.87 -48.92
N THR A 761 62.40 27.20 -48.99
CA THR A 761 61.75 26.53 -47.85
C THR A 761 61.88 25.01 -47.93
N PHE A 762 61.48 24.31 -46.87
CA PHE A 762 61.41 22.84 -46.88
C PHE A 762 60.39 22.29 -47.92
N ALA A 763 59.39 23.07 -48.33
CA ALA A 763 58.47 22.70 -49.40
C ALA A 763 59.14 22.66 -50.80
N ASP A 764 60.16 23.50 -51.02
CA ASP A 764 60.80 23.68 -52.33
C ASP A 764 61.92 22.66 -52.62
N MET A 765 62.14 21.70 -51.72
CA MET A 765 63.32 20.82 -51.74
C MET A 765 63.17 19.63 -52.69
N THR A 766 63.26 19.92 -53.99
CA THR A 766 63.38 18.87 -55.01
C THR A 766 64.74 18.16 -54.92
N PRO A 767 64.88 16.95 -55.49
CA PRO A 767 66.18 16.27 -55.63
C PRO A 767 67.24 17.12 -56.36
N GLU A 768 66.82 18.05 -57.22
CA GLU A 768 67.70 18.99 -57.94
C GLU A 768 68.23 20.09 -57.01
N VAL A 769 67.39 20.60 -56.10
CA VAL A 769 67.81 21.56 -55.05
C VAL A 769 68.75 20.88 -54.05
N LEU A 770 68.46 19.64 -53.64
CA LEU A 770 69.36 18.84 -52.81
C LEU A 770 70.70 18.55 -53.52
N GLY A 771 70.68 18.27 -54.82
CA GLY A 771 71.87 18.14 -55.65
C GLY A 771 72.70 19.43 -55.70
N ARG A 772 72.07 20.60 -55.83
CA ARG A 772 72.74 21.91 -55.73
C ARG A 772 73.36 22.15 -54.34
N ILE A 773 72.73 21.68 -53.25
CA ILE A 773 73.30 21.76 -51.89
C ILE A 773 74.54 20.87 -51.77
N VAL A 774 74.44 19.57 -52.09
CA VAL A 774 75.57 18.62 -51.98
C VAL A 774 76.72 19.00 -52.93
N GLY A 775 76.41 19.63 -54.07
CA GLY A 775 77.39 20.21 -54.99
C GLY A 775 78.04 21.53 -54.53
N GLY A 776 77.73 22.03 -53.33
CA GLY A 776 78.35 23.23 -52.75
C GLY A 776 77.88 24.57 -53.34
N VAL A 777 76.89 24.57 -54.24
CA VAL A 777 76.45 25.77 -55.00
C VAL A 777 75.97 26.91 -54.08
N TYR A 778 75.43 26.57 -52.91
CA TYR A 778 74.93 27.56 -51.94
C TYR A 778 75.91 27.89 -50.79
N ASP A 779 77.12 27.32 -50.79
CA ASP A 779 78.18 27.64 -49.83
C ASP A 779 79.47 28.03 -50.59
N PRO A 780 79.44 29.10 -51.42
CA PRO A 780 80.55 29.47 -52.29
C PRO A 780 81.79 29.93 -51.53
N VAL A 781 82.94 29.69 -52.16
CA VAL A 781 84.29 29.90 -51.61
C VAL A 781 84.88 31.19 -52.17
N GLY A 782 84.91 32.27 -51.39
CA GLY A 782 85.35 33.59 -51.85
C GLY A 782 84.19 34.49 -52.31
N GLU A 783 84.51 35.63 -52.92
CA GLU A 783 83.51 36.50 -53.56
C GLU A 783 83.42 36.17 -55.05
N VAL A 784 82.20 36.18 -55.61
CA VAL A 784 81.99 35.99 -57.05
C VAL A 784 81.93 37.35 -57.71
N ASP A 785 82.76 37.60 -58.71
CA ASP A 785 82.78 38.85 -59.44
C ASP A 785 81.59 39.00 -60.41
N SER A 786 81.42 40.19 -60.99
CA SER A 786 80.35 40.49 -61.94
C SER A 786 80.47 39.76 -63.29
N GLU A 787 81.52 38.97 -63.50
CA GLU A 787 81.75 38.14 -64.69
C GLU A 787 81.59 36.64 -64.39
N GLY A 788 81.29 36.28 -63.13
CA GLY A 788 81.07 34.91 -62.67
C GLY A 788 82.33 34.16 -62.25
N ASN A 789 83.48 34.83 -62.16
CA ASN A 789 84.70 34.22 -61.64
C ASN A 789 84.72 34.29 -60.11
N VAL A 790 85.36 33.29 -59.50
CA VAL A 790 85.67 33.31 -58.08
C VAL A 790 86.93 34.18 -57.87
N VAL A 791 86.89 35.03 -56.84
CA VAL A 791 88.00 35.88 -56.43
C VAL A 791 88.17 35.82 -54.91
N GLY A 792 89.33 35.34 -54.47
CA GLY A 792 89.66 35.22 -53.03
C GLY A 792 89.75 33.78 -52.54
N ASP A 793 90.11 32.86 -53.44
CA ASP A 793 90.12 31.39 -53.37
C ASP A 793 91.14 30.79 -52.36
N ASP A 794 91.47 31.50 -51.27
CA ASP A 794 92.52 31.08 -50.35
C ASP A 794 92.07 29.98 -49.37
N GLU A 795 93.04 29.35 -48.69
CA GLU A 795 92.78 28.25 -47.76
C GLU A 795 91.85 28.67 -46.59
N SER A 796 91.81 29.95 -46.23
CA SER A 796 90.87 30.49 -45.25
C SER A 796 89.46 30.66 -45.81
N ALA A 797 89.30 31.00 -47.10
CA ALA A 797 88.01 31.05 -47.77
C ALA A 797 87.36 29.66 -47.82
N TYR A 798 88.10 28.62 -48.26
CA TYR A 798 87.63 27.22 -48.26
C TYR A 798 87.16 26.78 -46.87
N PHE A 799 87.97 27.06 -45.84
CA PHE A 799 87.63 26.75 -44.46
C PHE A 799 86.39 27.53 -43.98
N SER A 800 86.28 28.82 -44.31
CA SER A 800 85.16 29.68 -43.91
C SER A 800 83.83 29.22 -44.51
N ALA A 801 83.82 28.72 -45.75
CA ALA A 801 82.65 28.16 -46.40
C ALA A 801 82.23 26.83 -45.74
N GLY A 802 83.19 25.97 -45.36
CA GLY A 802 82.91 24.76 -44.55
C GLY A 802 82.31 25.08 -43.18
N VAL A 803 82.82 26.10 -42.49
CA VAL A 803 82.24 26.60 -41.23
C VAL A 803 80.85 27.21 -41.46
N ARG A 804 80.65 27.99 -42.53
CA ARG A 804 79.35 28.56 -42.91
C ARG A 804 78.30 27.47 -43.16
N ALA A 805 78.67 26.34 -43.78
CA ALA A 805 77.79 25.19 -43.93
C ALA A 805 77.33 24.61 -42.58
N LEU A 806 78.24 24.50 -41.60
CA LEU A 806 77.91 24.07 -40.22
C LEU A 806 77.09 25.12 -39.44
N GLU A 807 77.32 26.42 -39.65
CA GLU A 807 76.48 27.50 -39.11
C GLU A 807 75.06 27.44 -39.68
N ASN A 808 74.93 27.19 -41.00
CA ASN A 808 73.65 26.96 -41.67
C ASN A 808 72.91 25.75 -41.07
N MET A 809 73.59 24.59 -40.90
CA MET A 809 73.03 23.42 -40.21
C MET A 809 72.54 23.75 -38.79
N THR A 810 73.31 24.54 -38.04
CA THR A 810 72.96 24.98 -36.68
C THR A 810 71.69 25.84 -36.69
N ALA A 811 71.54 26.72 -37.67
CA ALA A 811 70.33 27.54 -37.85
C ALA A 811 69.12 26.69 -38.26
N THR A 812 69.28 25.74 -39.19
CA THR A 812 68.23 24.79 -39.59
C THR A 812 67.70 24.00 -38.40
N LEU A 813 68.61 23.41 -37.60
CA LEU A 813 68.22 22.63 -36.42
C LEU A 813 67.47 23.47 -35.37
N ARG A 814 67.87 24.72 -35.14
CA ARG A 814 67.16 25.65 -34.24
C ARG A 814 65.76 26.05 -34.75
N LEU A 815 65.56 26.14 -36.07
CA LEU A 815 64.24 26.39 -36.65
C LEU A 815 63.32 25.17 -36.48
N VAL A 816 63.83 23.95 -36.71
CA VAL A 816 63.08 22.71 -36.48
C VAL A 816 62.81 22.48 -34.99
N GLU A 817 63.76 22.77 -34.10
CA GLU A 817 63.57 22.80 -32.64
C GLU A 817 62.43 23.77 -32.25
N GLY A 818 62.41 24.97 -32.84
CA GLY A 818 61.30 25.93 -32.70
C GLY A 818 59.94 25.38 -33.15
N ARG A 819 59.92 24.57 -34.23
CA ARG A 819 58.71 23.87 -34.71
C ARG A 819 58.28 22.75 -33.76
N VAL A 820 59.21 21.94 -33.25
CA VAL A 820 58.93 20.93 -32.20
C VAL A 820 58.37 21.62 -30.94
N HIS A 821 58.87 22.80 -30.57
CA HIS A 821 58.30 23.62 -29.49
C HIS A 821 56.91 24.21 -29.80
N ALA A 822 56.53 24.41 -31.06
CA ALA A 822 55.16 24.75 -31.44
C ALA A 822 54.21 23.55 -31.26
N TYR A 823 54.60 22.36 -31.76
CA TYR A 823 53.84 21.12 -31.55
C TYR A 823 53.71 20.77 -30.06
N ARG A 824 54.78 20.95 -29.25
CA ARG A 824 54.73 20.79 -27.78
C ARG A 824 53.72 21.74 -27.11
N ARG A 825 53.56 22.98 -27.60
CA ARG A 825 52.52 23.91 -27.11
C ARG A 825 51.10 23.48 -27.52
N ALA A 826 50.92 22.98 -28.74
CA ALA A 826 49.65 22.39 -29.18
C ALA A 826 49.26 21.18 -28.32
N LEU A 827 50.20 20.26 -28.08
CA LEU A 827 50.03 19.10 -27.20
C LEU A 827 49.61 19.52 -25.78
N ALA A 828 50.22 20.58 -25.23
CA ALA A 828 49.88 21.09 -23.90
C ALA A 828 48.46 21.68 -23.81
N ARG A 829 47.99 22.41 -24.84
CA ARG A 829 46.59 22.90 -24.90
C ARG A 829 45.61 21.74 -25.06
N CYS A 830 45.93 20.72 -25.87
CA CYS A 830 45.14 19.48 -25.93
C CYS A 830 45.05 18.80 -24.57
N GLN A 831 46.17 18.68 -23.84
CA GLN A 831 46.22 18.04 -22.51
C GLN A 831 45.43 18.81 -21.44
N SER A 832 45.41 20.15 -21.46
CA SER A 832 44.50 20.92 -20.60
C SER A 832 43.05 20.63 -20.98
N THR A 833 42.70 20.78 -22.25
CA THR A 833 41.33 20.59 -22.75
C THR A 833 40.79 19.20 -22.42
N LEU A 834 41.63 18.14 -22.53
CA LEU A 834 41.26 16.79 -22.11
C LEU A 834 40.92 16.71 -20.61
N LYS A 835 41.76 17.30 -19.76
CA LYS A 835 41.55 17.32 -18.29
C LYS A 835 40.28 18.09 -17.94
N ASP A 836 40.03 19.20 -18.63
CA ASP A 836 38.88 20.07 -18.39
C ASP A 836 37.58 19.39 -18.88
N LEU A 837 37.59 18.76 -20.07
CA LEU A 837 36.51 17.87 -20.55
C LEU A 837 36.25 16.68 -19.61
N GLN A 838 37.30 16.05 -19.06
CA GLN A 838 37.17 14.95 -18.09
C GLN A 838 36.55 15.42 -16.75
N ALA A 839 36.80 16.65 -16.33
CA ALA A 839 36.15 17.23 -15.16
C ALA A 839 34.65 17.45 -15.40
N VAL A 840 34.29 17.99 -16.56
CA VAL A 840 32.89 18.25 -16.95
C VAL A 840 32.11 16.96 -17.18
N LEU A 841 32.70 15.97 -17.85
CA LEU A 841 32.11 14.63 -18.01
C LEU A 841 31.82 13.99 -16.65
N LYS A 842 32.73 14.12 -15.69
CA LYS A 842 32.54 13.61 -14.32
C LYS A 842 31.43 14.36 -13.55
N GLN A 843 31.22 15.65 -13.80
CA GLN A 843 30.08 16.38 -13.26
C GLN A 843 28.75 15.85 -13.84
N ALA A 844 28.70 15.59 -15.15
CA ALA A 844 27.54 14.97 -15.79
C ALA A 844 27.27 13.54 -15.28
N GLU A 845 28.31 12.72 -15.05
CA GLU A 845 28.18 11.39 -14.41
C GLU A 845 27.60 11.50 -12.98
N GLN A 846 28.08 12.47 -12.18
CA GLN A 846 27.57 12.72 -10.83
C GLN A 846 26.10 13.18 -10.86
N ARG A 847 25.74 14.06 -11.81
CA ARG A 847 24.34 14.50 -11.99
C ARG A 847 23.43 13.35 -12.46
N LEU A 848 23.89 12.50 -13.38
CA LEU A 848 23.19 11.30 -13.80
C LEU A 848 22.95 10.31 -12.66
N LYS A 849 23.89 10.20 -11.71
CA LYS A 849 23.67 9.36 -10.52
C LYS A 849 22.55 9.94 -9.65
N LEU A 850 22.60 11.23 -9.33
CA LEU A 850 21.56 11.89 -8.52
C LEU A 850 20.18 11.79 -9.18
N ILE A 851 20.08 12.01 -10.49
CA ILE A 851 18.83 11.82 -11.26
C ILE A 851 18.38 10.35 -11.24
N GLY A 852 19.30 9.38 -11.17
CA GLY A 852 18.99 7.97 -11.01
C GLY A 852 18.40 7.63 -9.64
N ASP A 853 18.98 8.19 -8.57
CA ASP A 853 18.53 8.04 -7.19
C ASP A 853 17.11 8.67 -7.03
N GLU A 854 16.89 9.90 -7.53
CA GLU A 854 15.58 10.61 -7.53
C GLU A 854 14.51 9.91 -8.39
N LEU A 855 14.88 9.39 -9.57
CA LEU A 855 13.96 8.64 -10.43
C LEU A 855 13.54 7.30 -9.78
N ALA A 856 14.40 6.68 -8.97
CA ALA A 856 14.04 5.49 -8.20
C ALA A 856 13.00 5.81 -7.12
N GLU A 857 13.11 6.96 -6.46
CA GLU A 857 12.10 7.45 -5.50
C GLU A 857 10.77 7.75 -6.21
N ALA A 858 10.77 8.52 -7.31
CA ALA A 858 9.55 8.81 -8.08
C ALA A 858 8.88 7.55 -8.67
N ARG A 859 9.66 6.54 -9.09
CA ARG A 859 9.12 5.22 -9.48
C ARG A 859 8.52 4.46 -8.29
N HIS A 860 9.14 4.54 -7.13
CA HIS A 860 8.62 3.94 -5.90
C HIS A 860 7.28 4.58 -5.52
N ASP A 861 7.18 5.91 -5.53
CA ASP A 861 5.96 6.63 -5.16
C ASP A 861 4.78 6.30 -6.09
N VAL A 862 4.98 6.22 -7.42
CA VAL A 862 3.96 5.70 -8.35
C VAL A 862 3.53 4.27 -8.00
N SER A 863 4.49 3.39 -7.66
CA SER A 863 4.18 2.00 -7.29
C SER A 863 3.41 1.90 -5.97
N VAL A 864 3.74 2.73 -4.98
CA VAL A 864 3.07 2.79 -3.67
C VAL A 864 1.68 3.40 -3.82
N ALA A 865 1.52 4.52 -4.52
CA ALA A 865 0.22 5.16 -4.73
C ALA A 865 -0.79 4.23 -5.43
N ARG A 866 -0.36 3.51 -6.48
CA ARG A 866 -1.19 2.51 -7.16
C ARG A 866 -1.50 1.31 -6.27
N ALA A 867 -0.56 0.85 -5.44
CA ALA A 867 -0.79 -0.27 -4.53
C ALA A 867 -1.72 0.11 -3.37
N LEU A 868 -1.60 1.32 -2.81
CA LEU A 868 -2.52 1.87 -1.81
C LEU A 868 -3.92 2.10 -2.39
N LYS A 869 -4.03 2.54 -3.66
CA LYS A 869 -5.32 2.56 -4.36
C LYS A 869 -5.91 1.16 -4.44
N ALA A 870 -5.20 0.18 -5.01
CA ALA A 870 -5.67 -1.20 -5.15
C ALA A 870 -6.04 -1.88 -3.82
N GLU A 871 -5.36 -1.51 -2.72
CA GLU A 871 -5.72 -1.93 -1.36
C GLU A 871 -7.05 -1.33 -0.91
N GLU A 872 -7.31 -0.05 -1.18
CA GLU A 872 -8.61 0.59 -0.91
C GLU A 872 -9.72 0.01 -1.80
N GLU A 873 -9.47 -0.26 -3.10
CA GLU A 873 -10.45 -0.93 -3.97
C GLU A 873 -10.87 -2.28 -3.39
N ALA A 874 -9.90 -3.06 -2.90
CA ALA A 874 -10.15 -4.33 -2.23
C ALA A 874 -10.93 -4.14 -0.92
N ARG A 875 -10.50 -3.22 -0.03
CA ARG A 875 -11.15 -2.92 1.26
C ARG A 875 -12.59 -2.46 1.09
N LEU A 876 -12.86 -1.60 0.10
CA LEU A 876 -14.21 -1.14 -0.22
C LEU A 876 -15.06 -2.24 -0.84
N SER A 877 -14.49 -3.11 -1.68
CA SER A 877 -15.23 -4.28 -2.21
C SER A 877 -15.63 -5.28 -1.12
N GLU A 878 -14.75 -5.53 -0.14
CA GLU A 878 -15.05 -6.39 1.03
C GLU A 878 -16.09 -5.75 1.94
N LEU A 879 -15.95 -4.46 2.26
CA LEU A 879 -16.90 -3.72 3.08
C LEU A 879 -18.29 -3.66 2.43
N ASN A 880 -18.37 -3.31 1.15
CA ASN A 880 -19.63 -3.30 0.41
C ASN A 880 -20.25 -4.70 0.37
N GLY A 881 -19.48 -5.75 0.05
CA GLY A 881 -19.96 -7.14 0.05
C GLY A 881 -20.41 -7.64 1.43
N ARG A 882 -19.77 -7.19 2.52
CA ARG A 882 -20.22 -7.47 3.90
C ARG A 882 -21.56 -6.80 4.19
N ARG A 883 -21.71 -5.52 3.83
CA ARG A 883 -22.96 -4.76 3.99
C ARG A 883 -24.10 -5.41 3.18
N ASP A 884 -23.85 -5.81 1.93
CA ASP A 884 -24.81 -6.55 1.10
C ASP A 884 -25.20 -7.89 1.71
N LYS A 885 -24.24 -8.66 2.24
CA LYS A 885 -24.52 -9.95 2.91
C LYS A 885 -25.37 -9.78 4.17
N VAL A 886 -25.10 -8.75 4.98
CA VAL A 886 -25.92 -8.37 6.15
C VAL A 886 -27.34 -8.05 5.71
N LEU A 887 -27.53 -7.18 4.72
CA LEU A 887 -28.85 -6.78 4.24
C LEU A 887 -29.62 -7.95 3.62
N ALA A 888 -28.98 -8.79 2.79
CA ALA A 888 -29.63 -9.92 2.15
C ALA A 888 -30.07 -11.01 3.13
N THR A 889 -29.27 -11.26 4.19
CA THR A 889 -29.45 -12.39 5.11
C THR A 889 -30.21 -12.02 6.39
N LEU A 890 -30.02 -10.80 6.93
CA LEU A 890 -30.50 -10.41 8.26
C LEU A 890 -31.69 -9.42 8.23
N VAL A 891 -32.09 -8.88 7.08
CA VAL A 891 -33.30 -8.06 6.95
C VAL A 891 -34.47 -8.93 6.48
N PRO A 892 -35.48 -9.19 7.33
CA PRO A 892 -36.66 -9.97 6.94
C PRO A 892 -37.73 -9.14 6.23
N PHE A 893 -37.92 -7.88 6.64
CA PHE A 893 -38.96 -6.96 6.16
C PHE A 893 -38.47 -5.51 6.29
N LEU A 894 -39.22 -4.56 5.70
CA LEU A 894 -39.00 -3.13 5.84
C LEU A 894 -40.18 -2.50 6.61
N VAL A 895 -39.95 -1.36 7.28
CA VAL A 895 -41.03 -0.61 7.97
C VAL A 895 -41.00 0.84 7.53
N PHE A 896 -42.04 1.31 6.85
CA PHE A 896 -42.14 2.74 6.54
C PHE A 896 -42.73 3.50 7.73
N ARG A 897 -42.29 4.74 7.95
CA ARG A 897 -42.84 5.64 8.97
C ARG A 897 -42.92 7.08 8.50
N ARG A 898 -43.83 7.85 9.12
CA ARG A 898 -43.90 9.31 9.00
C ARG A 898 -42.93 9.96 10.00
N PRO A 899 -41.90 10.68 9.54
CA PRO A 899 -40.95 11.31 10.45
C PRO A 899 -41.59 12.45 11.24
N ARG A 900 -41.18 12.61 12.51
CA ARG A 900 -41.53 13.76 13.35
C ARG A 900 -40.69 14.97 12.96
N LEU A 901 -41.14 15.71 11.96
CA LEU A 901 -40.50 16.96 11.55
C LEU A 901 -40.74 18.07 12.58
N VAL A 902 -39.66 18.62 13.12
CA VAL A 902 -39.66 19.90 13.83
C VAL A 902 -39.35 21.01 12.81
N ASP A 903 -39.94 22.20 12.97
CA ASP A 903 -39.64 23.37 12.14
C ASP A 903 -38.14 23.73 12.29
N PRO A 904 -37.30 23.62 11.24
CA PRO A 904 -35.85 23.54 11.35
C PRO A 904 -35.18 24.92 11.54
N ARG A 905 -35.61 25.67 12.57
CA ARG A 905 -35.08 27.01 12.90
C ARG A 905 -33.93 26.98 13.89
N GLN A 906 -33.59 25.80 14.42
CA GLN A 906 -32.42 25.55 15.24
C GLN A 906 -31.87 24.15 14.97
N ASP A 907 -30.63 24.07 14.50
CA ASP A 907 -29.85 22.83 14.53
C ASP A 907 -29.49 22.52 15.99
N LEU A 908 -30.37 21.77 16.66
CA LEU A 908 -30.10 21.25 17.99
C LEU A 908 -28.99 20.19 17.90
N PRO A 909 -27.91 20.27 18.71
CA PRO A 909 -26.78 19.37 18.60
C PRO A 909 -27.17 17.94 18.99
N VAL A 910 -27.42 17.10 17.99
CA VAL A 910 -27.80 15.69 18.14
C VAL A 910 -26.68 14.94 18.84
N ARG A 911 -27.00 14.34 20.00
CA ARG A 911 -26.13 13.36 20.66
C ARG A 911 -26.64 11.96 20.34
N TYR A 912 -25.90 11.24 19.50
CA TYR A 912 -26.10 9.82 19.30
C TYR A 912 -25.91 9.07 20.63
N LEU A 913 -26.83 8.15 20.93
CA LEU A 913 -26.71 7.24 22.07
C LEU A 913 -25.73 6.12 21.68
N ASN A 914 -24.45 6.33 21.98
CA ASN A 914 -23.41 5.32 21.79
C ASN A 914 -23.75 4.04 22.58
N PRO A 915 -23.62 2.84 22.01
CA PRO A 915 -23.85 1.60 22.73
C PRO A 915 -22.83 1.40 23.85
N ASP A 916 -23.27 0.80 24.96
CA ASP A 916 -22.38 0.38 26.04
C ASP A 916 -21.63 -0.90 25.62
N LEU A 917 -20.30 -0.80 25.55
CA LEU A 917 -19.39 -1.89 25.20
C LEU A 917 -18.67 -2.48 26.42
N SER A 918 -18.98 -2.02 27.64
CA SER A 918 -18.25 -2.36 28.87
C SER A 918 -18.25 -3.86 29.24
N GLN A 919 -19.16 -4.65 28.67
CA GLN A 919 -19.36 -6.07 29.01
C GLN A 919 -18.74 -7.08 28.02
N GLN A 920 -18.09 -6.63 26.95
CA GLN A 920 -17.51 -7.56 25.96
C GLN A 920 -16.15 -8.12 26.43
N PRO A 921 -16.01 -9.46 26.61
CA PRO A 921 -14.73 -10.05 26.97
C PRO A 921 -13.76 -10.04 25.78
N LEU A 922 -12.51 -9.63 26.02
CA LEU A 922 -11.45 -9.67 25.02
C LEU A 922 -11.04 -11.12 24.67
N PRO A 923 -10.59 -11.39 23.42
CA PRO A 923 -10.26 -10.43 22.37
C PRO A 923 -11.37 -10.20 21.32
N LEU A 924 -11.50 -8.94 20.88
CA LEU A 924 -12.57 -8.42 19.99
C LEU A 924 -12.32 -8.66 18.47
N CYS A 925 -11.54 -9.68 18.13
CA CYS A 925 -11.22 -10.04 16.75
C CYS A 925 -11.27 -11.55 16.55
N ASP A 926 -11.97 -11.99 15.51
CA ASP A 926 -11.69 -13.30 14.92
C ASP A 926 -10.34 -13.23 14.18
N LEU A 927 -9.40 -14.08 14.59
CA LEU A 927 -8.07 -14.23 13.99
C LEU A 927 -7.87 -15.61 13.32
N SER A 928 -8.94 -16.38 13.10
CA SER A 928 -8.87 -17.71 12.49
C SER A 928 -8.23 -17.72 11.09
N GLU A 929 -8.23 -16.58 10.40
CA GLU A 929 -7.64 -16.38 9.07
C GLU A 929 -6.46 -15.37 9.04
N VAL A 930 -5.99 -14.89 10.21
CA VAL A 930 -5.01 -13.79 10.30
C VAL A 930 -3.76 -14.20 11.07
N GLU A 931 -2.72 -14.61 10.33
CA GLU A 931 -1.37 -14.82 10.88
C GLU A 931 -0.65 -13.48 11.19
N ALA A 932 0.36 -13.54 12.05
CA ALA A 932 1.16 -12.38 12.42
C ALA A 932 2.25 -12.08 11.36
N PRO A 933 2.44 -10.82 10.93
CA PRO A 933 3.55 -10.46 10.03
C PRO A 933 4.92 -10.75 10.65
N GLU A 934 5.92 -11.11 9.84
CA GLU A 934 7.24 -11.55 10.35
C GLU A 934 7.92 -10.51 11.27
N ALA A 935 7.76 -9.22 10.97
CA ALA A 935 8.29 -8.14 11.80
C ALA A 935 7.62 -8.05 13.19
N LEU A 936 6.35 -8.45 13.28
CA LEU A 936 5.60 -8.50 14.54
C LEU A 936 6.03 -9.72 15.36
N GLU A 937 6.25 -10.87 14.72
CA GLU A 937 6.85 -12.05 15.35
C GLU A 937 8.28 -11.78 15.84
N ALA A 938 9.08 -11.04 15.06
CA ALA A 938 10.38 -10.55 15.47
C ALA A 938 10.29 -9.66 16.71
N MET A 939 9.29 -8.77 16.79
CA MET A 939 9.02 -7.94 17.98
C MET A 939 8.52 -8.78 19.18
N MET A 940 7.69 -9.80 18.96
CA MET A 940 7.24 -10.69 20.04
C MET A 940 8.41 -11.51 20.64
N ASN A 941 9.45 -11.80 19.86
CA ASN A 941 10.70 -12.36 20.39
C ASN A 941 11.48 -11.35 21.26
N VAL A 942 11.41 -10.03 20.98
CA VAL A 942 11.93 -8.98 21.88
C VAL A 942 11.11 -8.95 23.19
N VAL A 943 9.78 -9.06 23.13
CA VAL A 943 8.90 -9.13 24.31
C VAL A 943 9.19 -10.39 25.15
N ARG A 944 9.46 -11.55 24.52
CA ARG A 944 9.89 -12.78 25.21
C ARG A 944 11.20 -12.60 25.97
N ASP A 945 12.13 -11.81 25.45
CA ASP A 945 13.42 -11.52 26.09
C ASP A 945 13.36 -10.38 27.12
N ALA A 946 12.21 -9.70 27.26
CA ALA A 946 12.03 -8.61 28.21
C ALA A 946 12.03 -9.07 29.68
N PRO A 947 12.60 -8.29 30.61
CA PRO A 947 12.67 -8.61 32.03
C PRO A 947 11.29 -8.87 32.65
N LEU A 948 11.17 -9.92 33.46
CA LEU A 948 9.92 -10.30 34.11
C LEU A 948 9.39 -9.19 35.04
N LYS A 949 10.28 -8.40 35.67
CA LYS A 949 9.96 -7.18 36.43
C LYS A 949 9.09 -6.15 35.68
N TRP A 950 9.02 -6.20 34.36
CA TRP A 950 8.24 -5.27 33.54
C TRP A 950 6.78 -5.67 33.35
N PHE A 951 6.38 -6.90 33.71
CA PHE A 951 5.02 -7.40 33.50
C PHE A 951 4.30 -7.66 34.82
N GLU A 952 3.03 -7.24 34.93
CA GLU A 952 2.22 -7.48 36.14
C GLU A 952 2.04 -8.98 36.45
N VAL A 953 2.11 -9.84 35.41
CA VAL A 953 2.07 -11.30 35.54
C VAL A 953 3.20 -11.88 36.40
N ALA A 954 4.27 -11.13 36.68
CA ALA A 954 5.36 -11.55 37.57
C ALA A 954 4.84 -11.98 38.96
N ALA A 955 3.85 -11.26 39.50
CA ALA A 955 3.23 -11.55 40.79
C ALA A 955 2.45 -12.88 40.79
N GLU A 956 1.92 -13.27 39.62
CA GLU A 956 1.25 -14.55 39.40
C GLU A 956 2.25 -15.71 39.14
N VAL A 957 3.32 -15.44 38.38
CA VAL A 957 4.24 -16.47 37.88
C VAL A 957 5.22 -16.93 38.96
N LEU A 958 5.83 -16.00 39.69
CA LEU A 958 6.92 -16.31 40.61
C LEU A 958 6.51 -17.16 41.83
N PRO A 959 5.32 -16.99 42.47
CA PRO A 959 4.88 -17.88 43.55
C PRO A 959 4.70 -19.34 43.15
N ARG A 960 4.54 -19.64 41.85
CA ARG A 960 4.45 -21.00 41.32
C ARG A 960 5.83 -21.71 41.30
N LEU A 961 6.93 -20.99 41.49
CA LEU A 961 8.29 -21.51 41.72
C LEU A 961 8.56 -21.69 43.22
N SER A 962 7.80 -22.60 43.85
CA SER A 962 7.67 -22.69 45.31
C SER A 962 8.87 -23.26 46.09
N ARG A 963 10.03 -23.47 45.45
CA ARG A 963 11.29 -23.88 46.12
C ARG A 963 12.47 -23.04 45.63
N PRO A 964 13.47 -22.73 46.50
CA PRO A 964 14.71 -22.06 46.06
C PRO A 964 15.44 -22.79 44.92
N ALA A 965 15.41 -24.13 44.89
CA ALA A 965 15.98 -24.92 43.80
C ALA A 965 15.33 -24.64 42.43
N ASP A 966 14.02 -24.39 42.40
CA ASP A 966 13.27 -24.03 41.18
C ASP A 966 13.70 -22.64 40.68
N LEU A 967 13.94 -21.70 41.61
CA LEU A 967 14.48 -20.37 41.29
C LEU A 967 15.93 -20.43 40.81
N HIS A 968 16.80 -21.25 41.44
CA HIS A 968 18.19 -21.42 41.03
C HIS A 968 18.33 -22.08 39.66
N THR A 969 17.51 -23.08 39.34
CA THR A 969 17.49 -23.72 38.02
C THR A 969 17.00 -22.74 36.94
N THR A 970 15.95 -21.96 37.23
CA THR A 970 15.51 -20.86 36.35
C THR A 970 16.62 -19.84 36.10
N LEU A 971 17.29 -19.36 37.16
CA LEU A 971 18.35 -18.34 37.07
C LEU A 971 19.62 -18.85 36.35
N ALA A 972 20.00 -20.12 36.56
CA ALA A 972 21.08 -20.76 35.83
C ALA A 972 20.74 -20.93 34.34
N GLY A 973 19.48 -21.28 34.03
CA GLY A 973 18.94 -21.29 32.67
C GLY A 973 19.01 -19.91 32.02
N ALA A 974 18.53 -18.87 32.70
CA ALA A 974 18.57 -17.48 32.25
C ALA A 974 19.99 -17.01 31.95
N LYS A 975 20.94 -17.24 32.87
CA LYS A 975 22.36 -16.90 32.65
C LYS A 975 22.97 -17.68 31.48
N LYS A 976 22.62 -18.96 31.28
CA LYS A 976 23.04 -19.74 30.11
C LYS A 976 22.45 -19.18 28.81
N ARG A 977 21.15 -18.82 28.79
CA ARG A 977 20.46 -18.22 27.63
C ARG A 977 20.95 -16.79 27.31
N ALA A 978 21.49 -16.08 28.30
CA ALA A 978 22.09 -14.76 28.15
C ALA A 978 23.59 -14.77 27.75
N LEU A 979 24.32 -15.84 28.07
CA LEU A 979 25.70 -16.08 27.62
C LEU A 979 25.77 -16.76 26.24
N GLY A 980 24.69 -17.42 25.82
CA GLY A 980 24.56 -17.98 24.47
C GLY A 980 24.51 -16.91 23.38
N ARG A 981 24.84 -17.30 22.15
CA ARG A 981 24.64 -16.44 20.98
C ARG A 981 23.13 -16.33 20.75
N VAL A 982 22.56 -15.14 20.95
CA VAL A 982 21.11 -14.91 20.80
C VAL A 982 20.65 -15.32 19.40
N GLU A 983 19.64 -16.17 19.33
CA GLU A 983 18.98 -16.56 18.09
C GLU A 983 18.14 -15.38 17.57
N THR A 984 18.79 -14.53 16.77
CA THR A 984 18.15 -13.38 16.14
C THR A 984 17.24 -13.82 15.00
N HIS A 985 15.96 -13.40 15.10
CA HIS A 985 14.95 -13.63 14.05
C HIS A 985 15.50 -13.23 12.66
N PRO A 986 15.21 -13.99 11.58
CA PRO A 986 15.67 -13.67 10.23
C PRO A 986 15.46 -12.21 9.84
N PHE A 987 14.27 -11.65 10.10
CA PHE A 987 13.95 -10.22 9.92
C PHE A 987 15.02 -9.22 10.41
N PHE A 988 15.71 -9.46 11.54
CA PHE A 988 16.75 -8.55 12.05
C PHE A 988 18.01 -8.47 11.18
N LYS A 989 18.16 -9.39 10.21
CA LYS A 989 19.31 -9.48 9.30
C LYS A 989 19.05 -8.79 7.95
N LEU A 990 17.82 -8.34 7.71
CA LEU A 990 17.47 -7.58 6.51
C LEU A 990 18.24 -6.25 6.47
N ASN A 991 18.60 -5.81 5.27
CA ASN A 991 19.03 -4.42 5.10
C ASN A 991 17.80 -3.52 5.16
N PHE A 992 17.76 -2.62 6.14
CA PHE A 992 16.71 -1.60 6.28
C PHE A 992 17.08 -0.27 5.61
N ASP A 993 18.32 -0.14 5.15
CA ASP A 993 18.84 1.07 4.51
C ASP A 993 18.46 1.02 3.01
N VAL A 994 17.16 1.22 2.78
CA VAL A 994 16.40 1.15 1.51
C VAL A 994 15.63 2.49 1.38
N PRO A 995 15.32 3.00 0.16
CA PRO A 995 14.59 4.27 0.00
C PRO A 995 13.22 4.35 0.70
N ASP A 996 12.58 3.21 0.99
CA ASP A 996 11.33 3.14 1.76
C ASP A 996 11.51 3.65 3.20
N LYS A 997 11.01 4.87 3.44
CA LYS A 997 11.03 5.58 4.74
C LYS A 997 10.22 4.85 5.81
N LEU A 998 9.18 4.08 5.44
CA LEU A 998 8.37 3.29 6.37
C LEU A 998 9.12 2.03 6.81
N PHE A 999 9.76 1.32 5.87
CA PHE A 999 10.59 0.16 6.19
C PHE A 999 11.81 0.54 7.03
N GLN A 1000 12.44 1.68 6.74
CA GLN A 1000 13.43 2.28 7.64
C GLN A 1000 12.87 2.49 9.04
N GLY A 1001 11.67 3.09 9.17
CA GLY A 1001 11.01 3.32 10.46
C GLY A 1001 10.81 2.04 11.29
N ILE A 1002 10.28 0.98 10.66
CA ILE A 1002 10.12 -0.35 11.29
C ILE A 1002 11.50 -0.89 11.72
N GLY A 1003 12.49 -0.83 10.83
CA GLY A 1003 13.86 -1.26 11.10
C GLY A 1003 14.52 -0.51 12.26
N ARG A 1004 14.32 0.80 12.39
CA ARG A 1004 14.82 1.64 13.50
C ARG A 1004 14.20 1.19 14.82
N VAL A 1005 12.88 1.08 14.91
CA VAL A 1005 12.18 0.69 16.16
C VAL A 1005 12.60 -0.72 16.60
N LEU A 1006 12.66 -1.69 15.68
CA LEU A 1006 13.11 -3.06 15.97
C LEU A 1006 14.59 -3.10 16.42
N LYS A 1007 15.50 -2.39 15.76
CA LYS A 1007 16.91 -2.30 16.18
C LYS A 1007 17.02 -1.63 17.57
N GLN A 1008 16.23 -0.59 17.85
CA GLN A 1008 16.24 0.14 19.12
C GLN A 1008 15.65 -0.68 20.29
N SER A 1009 14.62 -1.49 20.05
CA SER A 1009 14.04 -2.39 21.07
C SER A 1009 14.97 -3.58 21.35
N GLN A 1010 15.56 -4.18 20.30
CA GLN A 1010 16.58 -5.22 20.43
C GLN A 1010 17.84 -4.73 21.17
N GLN A 1011 18.33 -3.52 20.89
CA GLN A 1011 19.48 -2.94 21.59
C GLN A 1011 19.21 -2.76 23.10
N ARG A 1012 17.99 -2.32 23.48
CA ARG A 1012 17.57 -2.26 24.89
C ARG A 1012 17.57 -3.65 25.55
N MET A 1013 17.07 -4.69 24.86
CA MET A 1013 17.14 -6.06 25.38
C MET A 1013 18.58 -6.55 25.57
N LEU A 1014 19.48 -6.24 24.63
CA LEU A 1014 20.91 -6.59 24.75
C LEU A 1014 21.61 -5.89 25.94
N VAL A 1015 21.07 -4.81 26.50
CA VAL A 1015 21.56 -4.21 27.75
C VAL A 1015 21.07 -4.98 28.97
N GLU A 1016 19.77 -5.29 29.05
CA GLU A 1016 19.21 -6.09 30.15
C GLU A 1016 19.80 -7.51 30.20
N ARG A 1017 19.93 -8.18 29.05
CA ARG A 1017 20.51 -9.54 28.96
C ARG A 1017 21.99 -9.57 29.36
N LYS A 1018 22.75 -8.48 29.19
CA LYS A 1018 24.11 -8.35 29.76
C LYS A 1018 24.11 -8.35 31.29
N GLN A 1019 23.10 -7.74 31.92
CA GLN A 1019 22.92 -7.81 33.39
C GLN A 1019 22.63 -9.25 33.83
N THR A 1020 21.72 -9.95 33.14
CA THR A 1020 21.45 -11.39 33.36
C THR A 1020 22.72 -12.24 33.24
N ALA A 1021 23.55 -11.99 32.22
CA ALA A 1021 24.82 -12.69 32.03
C ALA A 1021 25.83 -12.39 33.16
N ALA A 1022 25.83 -11.19 33.73
CA ALA A 1022 26.72 -10.78 34.82
C ALA A 1022 26.35 -11.37 36.20
N VAL A 1023 25.13 -11.92 36.38
CA VAL A 1023 24.64 -12.43 37.68
C VAL A 1023 25.60 -13.45 38.32
N ASN A 1024 25.92 -13.25 39.60
CA ASN A 1024 26.67 -14.21 40.41
C ASN A 1024 25.72 -15.23 41.05
N LEU A 1025 25.71 -16.48 40.57
CA LEU A 1025 24.82 -17.52 41.08
C LEU A 1025 25.08 -17.88 42.56
N LEU A 1026 26.30 -17.64 43.09
CA LEU A 1026 26.68 -17.95 44.47
C LEU A 1026 26.12 -16.95 45.49
N SER A 1027 25.82 -15.70 45.10
CA SER A 1027 25.17 -14.76 46.02
C SER A 1027 23.71 -15.15 46.28
N PHE A 1028 23.02 -15.64 45.26
CA PHE A 1028 21.62 -16.05 45.35
C PHE A 1028 21.39 -17.23 46.29
N GLN A 1029 22.37 -18.11 46.48
CA GLN A 1029 22.29 -19.24 47.43
C GLN A 1029 22.19 -18.80 48.91
N ARG A 1030 22.40 -17.51 49.21
CA ARG A 1030 22.33 -16.96 50.57
C ARG A 1030 20.98 -16.31 50.90
N PHE A 1031 20.12 -16.06 49.90
CA PHE A 1031 18.85 -15.37 50.09
C PHE A 1031 17.72 -16.32 50.53
N GLY A 1032 16.84 -15.83 51.42
CA GLY A 1032 15.59 -16.53 51.74
C GLY A 1032 14.62 -16.50 50.56
N TRP A 1033 13.67 -17.45 50.46
CA TRP A 1033 12.81 -17.59 49.25
C TRP A 1033 12.13 -16.29 48.79
N ARG A 1034 11.60 -15.46 49.72
CA ARG A 1034 10.97 -14.16 49.37
C ARG A 1034 11.95 -13.18 48.73
N GLU A 1035 13.16 -13.08 49.29
CA GLU A 1035 14.24 -12.23 48.81
C GLU A 1035 14.81 -12.76 47.49
N ALA A 1036 14.96 -14.08 47.37
CA ALA A 1036 15.32 -14.74 46.12
C ALA A 1036 14.29 -14.46 45.00
N VAL A 1037 12.99 -14.55 45.28
CA VAL A 1037 11.92 -14.16 44.33
C VAL A 1037 12.06 -12.70 43.90
N GLN A 1038 12.26 -11.78 44.85
CA GLN A 1038 12.42 -10.36 44.57
C GLN A 1038 13.65 -10.10 43.68
N GLN A 1039 14.82 -10.66 44.02
CA GLN A 1039 16.04 -10.47 43.25
C GLN A 1039 16.00 -11.17 41.88
N VAL A 1040 15.42 -12.38 41.78
CA VAL A 1040 15.27 -13.13 40.52
C VAL A 1040 14.40 -12.34 39.53
N SER A 1041 13.30 -11.72 40.00
CA SER A 1041 12.40 -10.93 39.16
C SER A 1041 13.10 -9.81 38.37
N GLN A 1042 14.20 -9.27 38.89
CA GLN A 1042 14.92 -8.15 38.28
C GLN A 1042 15.77 -8.55 37.07
N VAL A 1043 16.18 -9.81 36.95
CA VAL A 1043 17.20 -10.28 36.00
C VAL A 1043 16.79 -11.46 35.11
N ILE A 1044 15.68 -12.16 35.39
CA ILE A 1044 15.13 -13.14 34.44
C ILE A 1044 14.14 -12.47 33.49
N SER A 1045 14.06 -12.98 32.26
CA SER A 1045 13.05 -12.60 31.25
C SER A 1045 11.82 -13.50 31.30
N LEU A 1046 10.73 -13.08 30.66
CA LEU A 1046 9.52 -13.90 30.51
C LEU A 1046 9.83 -15.26 29.84
N GLY A 1047 10.68 -15.24 28.81
CA GLY A 1047 11.18 -16.43 28.10
C GLY A 1047 11.98 -17.38 28.98
N ASP A 1048 12.76 -16.89 29.94
CA ASP A 1048 13.54 -17.77 30.84
C ASP A 1048 12.65 -18.62 31.77
N VAL A 1049 11.37 -18.24 31.97
CA VAL A 1049 10.36 -19.05 32.70
C VAL A 1049 9.56 -19.97 31.77
N ILE A 1050 9.37 -19.56 30.51
CA ILE A 1050 8.75 -20.41 29.47
C ILE A 1050 9.68 -21.59 29.17
N ASP A 1051 10.97 -21.32 28.95
CA ASP A 1051 12.01 -22.28 28.57
C ASP A 1051 12.67 -22.98 29.77
N GLY A 1052 12.21 -22.68 30.99
CA GLY A 1052 12.89 -23.00 32.24
C GLY A 1052 12.83 -24.49 32.61
N SER A 1053 14.01 -25.11 32.77
CA SER A 1053 14.15 -26.51 33.22
C SER A 1053 13.80 -26.76 34.71
N HIS A 1054 13.14 -25.81 35.35
CA HIS A 1054 12.73 -25.83 36.76
C HIS A 1054 11.53 -26.78 37.06
N GLY A 1055 11.03 -27.51 36.07
CA GLY A 1055 10.02 -28.58 36.24
C GLY A 1055 8.63 -28.12 36.71
N ARG A 1056 8.31 -26.82 36.67
CA ARG A 1056 7.03 -26.27 37.16
C ARG A 1056 6.14 -25.82 36.00
N MET A 1057 5.49 -26.80 35.35
CA MET A 1057 4.57 -26.60 34.23
C MET A 1057 3.41 -25.61 34.48
N GLY A 1058 3.16 -25.19 35.73
CA GLY A 1058 2.20 -24.12 36.05
C GLY A 1058 2.76 -22.70 35.88
N ALA A 1059 4.06 -22.49 36.15
CA ALA A 1059 4.71 -21.19 35.95
C ALA A 1059 4.90 -20.92 34.45
N SER A 1060 5.50 -21.88 33.74
CA SER A 1060 5.76 -21.80 32.29
C SER A 1060 4.47 -21.65 31.49
N ARG A 1061 3.37 -22.33 31.87
CA ARG A 1061 2.06 -22.15 31.21
C ARG A 1061 1.43 -20.77 31.44
N ARG A 1062 1.58 -20.13 32.61
CA ARG A 1062 1.11 -18.74 32.78
C ARG A 1062 1.97 -17.77 31.97
N ALA A 1063 3.30 -17.92 32.01
CA ALA A 1063 4.21 -17.06 31.25
C ALA A 1063 3.99 -17.17 29.74
N ALA A 1064 3.83 -18.39 29.22
CA ALA A 1064 3.52 -18.63 27.81
C ALA A 1064 2.12 -18.10 27.43
N ARG A 1065 1.13 -18.25 28.33
CA ARG A 1065 -0.19 -17.67 28.11
C ARG A 1065 -0.17 -16.15 28.07
N GLU A 1066 0.59 -15.47 28.93
CA GLU A 1066 0.70 -14.01 28.87
C GLU A 1066 1.29 -13.55 27.53
N LEU A 1067 2.34 -14.22 27.05
CA LEU A 1067 2.96 -13.92 25.76
C LEU A 1067 1.99 -14.17 24.59
N ALA A 1068 1.15 -15.19 24.66
CA ALA A 1068 0.14 -15.51 23.66
C ALA A 1068 -1.07 -14.55 23.70
N ASP A 1069 -1.59 -14.24 24.90
CA ASP A 1069 -2.66 -13.27 25.12
C ASP A 1069 -2.22 -11.89 24.57
N ILE A 1070 -0.96 -11.48 24.80
CA ILE A 1070 -0.36 -10.27 24.20
C ILE A 1070 -0.28 -10.38 22.68
N ALA A 1071 0.32 -11.45 22.12
CA ALA A 1071 0.42 -11.61 20.67
C ALA A 1071 -0.95 -11.51 19.97
N GLN A 1072 -1.98 -12.13 20.55
CA GLN A 1072 -3.35 -12.09 20.04
C GLN A 1072 -3.95 -10.67 20.04
N VAL A 1073 -3.80 -9.91 21.12
CA VAL A 1073 -4.27 -8.52 21.20
C VAL A 1073 -3.55 -7.62 20.20
N VAL A 1074 -2.25 -7.85 19.97
CA VAL A 1074 -1.45 -7.03 19.04
C VAL A 1074 -1.74 -7.36 17.58
N THR A 1075 -1.92 -8.64 17.22
CA THR A 1075 -2.36 -9.02 15.87
C THR A 1075 -3.79 -8.52 15.58
N CYS A 1076 -4.68 -8.52 16.59
CA CYS A 1076 -5.98 -7.86 16.50
C CYS A 1076 -5.85 -6.34 16.28
N LEU A 1077 -4.93 -5.66 16.97
CA LEU A 1077 -4.68 -4.23 16.78
C LEU A 1077 -4.08 -3.92 15.39
N TYR A 1078 -3.14 -4.73 14.89
CA TYR A 1078 -2.62 -4.66 13.51
C TYR A 1078 -3.73 -4.85 12.46
N ARG A 1079 -4.64 -5.81 12.69
CA ARG A 1079 -5.83 -6.00 11.84
C ARG A 1079 -6.71 -4.73 11.85
N ARG A 1080 -7.06 -4.20 13.02
CA ARG A 1080 -7.88 -2.98 13.13
C ARG A 1080 -7.22 -1.75 12.51
N PHE A 1081 -5.91 -1.59 12.63
CA PHE A 1081 -5.18 -0.55 11.89
C PHE A 1081 -5.22 -0.79 10.36
N SER A 1082 -5.14 -2.03 9.88
CA SER A 1082 -5.29 -2.36 8.44
C SER A 1082 -6.69 -1.99 7.90
N GLU A 1083 -7.74 -2.10 8.72
CA GLU A 1083 -9.13 -1.79 8.35
C GLU A 1083 -9.39 -0.28 8.15
N VAL A 1084 -8.47 0.60 8.59
CA VAL A 1084 -8.53 2.07 8.45
C VAL A 1084 -8.16 2.52 7.02
N LYS A 1085 -8.78 3.61 6.54
CA LYS A 1085 -8.51 4.22 5.22
C LYS A 1085 -7.01 4.53 5.03
N PRO A 1086 -6.36 4.13 3.90
CA PRO A 1086 -4.91 4.26 3.70
C PRO A 1086 -4.34 5.67 3.90
N ALA A 1087 -5.07 6.72 3.51
CA ALA A 1087 -4.61 8.11 3.70
C ALA A 1087 -4.41 8.46 5.18
N VAL A 1088 -5.32 8.04 6.06
CA VAL A 1088 -5.20 8.25 7.52
C VAL A 1088 -4.06 7.44 8.11
N ARG A 1089 -3.83 6.22 7.60
CA ARG A 1089 -2.64 5.42 7.95
C ARG A 1089 -1.34 6.12 7.53
N LEU A 1090 -1.29 6.72 6.34
CA LEU A 1090 -0.11 7.43 5.85
C LEU A 1090 0.23 8.64 6.74
N ASP A 1091 -0.78 9.45 7.11
CA ASP A 1091 -0.62 10.57 8.07
C ASP A 1091 -0.03 10.10 9.42
N TRP A 1092 -0.42 8.91 9.89
CA TRP A 1092 0.15 8.33 11.11
C TRP A 1092 1.59 7.84 10.90
N ALA A 1093 1.88 7.26 9.74
CA ALA A 1093 3.13 6.57 9.45
C ALA A 1093 4.26 7.51 9.05
N GLU A 1094 3.98 8.63 8.37
CA GLU A 1094 4.93 9.74 8.26
C GLU A 1094 5.33 10.24 9.65
N ARG A 1095 4.33 10.58 10.47
CA ARG A 1095 4.53 11.10 11.82
C ARG A 1095 5.28 10.11 12.72
N LEU A 1096 5.04 8.81 12.60
CA LEU A 1096 5.68 7.76 13.39
C LEU A 1096 6.94 7.13 12.75
N SER A 1097 7.35 7.54 11.55
CA SER A 1097 8.66 7.20 10.99
C SER A 1097 9.71 8.28 11.24
N GLN A 1098 9.30 9.56 11.31
CA GLN A 1098 10.20 10.71 11.50
C GLN A 1098 10.75 10.88 12.93
N PHE A 1099 10.07 10.42 13.98
CA PHE A 1099 10.53 10.61 15.37
C PHE A 1099 11.50 9.51 15.84
N ASP A 1100 12.77 9.87 16.08
CA ASP A 1100 13.75 8.96 16.71
C ASP A 1100 13.48 8.72 18.23
N GLY A 1101 12.55 9.49 18.82
CA GLY A 1101 12.12 9.36 20.22
C GLY A 1101 11.01 8.33 20.46
N ALA A 1102 10.85 7.94 21.73
CA ALA A 1102 9.75 7.09 22.18
C ALA A 1102 8.45 7.91 22.31
N VAL A 1103 7.57 7.83 21.31
CA VAL A 1103 6.22 8.40 21.36
C VAL A 1103 5.32 7.48 22.18
N SER A 1104 4.69 8.00 23.24
CA SER A 1104 3.72 7.22 24.02
C SER A 1104 2.42 7.05 23.23
N LEU A 1105 2.04 5.80 22.97
CA LEU A 1105 0.81 5.45 22.24
C LEU A 1105 -0.30 4.92 23.18
N ARG A 1106 -0.30 5.35 24.45
CA ARG A 1106 -1.36 5.01 25.43
C ARG A 1106 -2.69 5.66 25.09
N ASN A 1107 -2.67 6.84 24.47
CA ASN A 1107 -3.87 7.53 24.02
C ASN A 1107 -3.81 7.72 22.50
N LEU A 1108 -4.55 6.88 21.76
CA LEU A 1108 -4.55 6.89 20.29
C LEU A 1108 -5.22 8.14 19.70
N TYR A 1109 -6.05 8.86 20.48
CA TYR A 1109 -6.63 10.15 20.07
C TYR A 1109 -5.58 11.27 19.88
N THR A 1110 -4.30 11.02 20.17
CA THR A 1110 -3.19 11.94 19.85
C THR A 1110 -2.67 11.79 18.40
N LEU A 1111 -3.05 10.72 17.69
CA LEU A 1111 -2.77 10.52 16.27
C LEU A 1111 -3.61 11.49 15.43
N PRO A 1112 -3.07 12.06 14.33
CA PRO A 1112 -3.85 12.96 13.48
C PRO A 1112 -5.04 12.19 12.89
N ARG A 1113 -6.18 12.86 12.74
CA ARG A 1113 -7.40 12.30 12.10
C ARG A 1113 -8.00 11.06 12.78
N PHE A 1114 -7.46 10.55 13.89
CA PHE A 1114 -8.06 9.42 14.63
C PHE A 1114 -9.49 9.75 15.11
N GLY A 1115 -9.78 11.03 15.36
CA GLY A 1115 -11.14 11.53 15.66
C GLY A 1115 -12.13 11.52 14.49
N GLU A 1116 -11.71 11.24 13.25
CA GLU A 1116 -12.59 11.07 12.09
C GLU A 1116 -13.13 9.63 11.97
N LEU A 1117 -12.47 8.65 12.60
CA LEU A 1117 -12.86 7.24 12.55
C LEU A 1117 -14.16 6.98 13.32
N ASN A 1118 -14.90 5.91 12.98
CA ASN A 1118 -16.14 5.53 13.66
C ASN A 1118 -15.91 5.33 15.19
N TYR A 1119 -16.87 5.74 16.02
CA TYR A 1119 -16.82 5.57 17.47
C TYR A 1119 -16.47 4.14 17.91
N MET A 1120 -17.06 3.13 17.25
CA MET A 1120 -16.86 1.72 17.54
C MET A 1120 -15.39 1.32 17.36
N ASP A 1121 -14.79 1.68 16.23
CA ASP A 1121 -13.41 1.34 15.90
C ASP A 1121 -12.42 2.10 16.77
N ARG A 1122 -12.66 3.39 17.06
CA ARG A 1122 -11.85 4.18 18.00
C ARG A 1122 -11.85 3.57 19.40
N HIS A 1123 -13.02 3.18 19.90
CA HIS A 1123 -13.17 2.58 21.23
C HIS A 1123 -12.53 1.19 21.28
N ALA A 1124 -12.69 0.37 20.23
CA ALA A 1124 -12.07 -0.96 20.15
C ALA A 1124 -10.53 -0.86 20.10
N MET A 1125 -9.96 0.00 19.24
CA MET A 1125 -8.51 0.21 19.16
C MET A 1125 -7.93 0.77 20.47
N GLN A 1126 -8.61 1.75 21.08
CA GLN A 1126 -8.18 2.31 22.37
C GLN A 1126 -8.24 1.26 23.49
N ALA A 1127 -9.30 0.45 23.57
CA ALA A 1127 -9.41 -0.62 24.58
C ALA A 1127 -8.33 -1.72 24.42
N LEU A 1128 -7.95 -2.06 23.17
CA LEU A 1128 -6.83 -2.97 22.90
C LEU A 1128 -5.49 -2.36 23.35
N ALA A 1129 -5.27 -1.05 23.11
CA ALA A 1129 -4.08 -0.35 23.59
C ALA A 1129 -4.05 -0.27 25.13
N ASP A 1130 -5.13 0.15 25.78
CA ASP A 1130 -5.22 0.23 27.25
C ASP A 1130 -5.01 -1.12 27.92
N TRP A 1131 -5.50 -2.22 27.32
CA TRP A 1131 -5.22 -3.57 27.79
C TRP A 1131 -3.72 -3.91 27.74
N LEU A 1132 -3.00 -3.50 26.67
CA LEU A 1132 -1.55 -3.72 26.54
C LEU A 1132 -0.77 -2.90 27.58
N TYR A 1133 -1.12 -1.64 27.82
CA TYR A 1133 -0.53 -0.86 28.92
C TYR A 1133 -0.87 -1.46 30.29
N GLY A 1134 -2.06 -2.04 30.45
CA GLY A 1134 -2.46 -2.81 31.64
C GLY A 1134 -1.69 -4.11 31.88
N ARG A 1135 -0.81 -4.54 30.97
CA ARG A 1135 0.10 -5.68 31.20
C ARG A 1135 1.49 -5.28 31.68
N VAL A 1136 1.87 -4.02 31.53
CA VAL A 1136 3.21 -3.53 31.86
C VAL A 1136 3.21 -2.65 33.11
N VAL A 1137 4.22 -2.87 33.96
CA VAL A 1137 4.36 -2.16 35.24
C VAL A 1137 4.81 -0.71 34.96
N GLU A 1138 3.88 0.24 35.07
CA GLU A 1138 4.07 1.66 34.71
C GLU A 1138 5.25 2.35 35.42
N LYS A 1139 5.73 1.78 36.54
CA LYS A 1139 6.95 2.20 37.24
C LYS A 1139 8.23 2.17 36.38
N TYR A 1140 8.29 1.32 35.36
CA TYR A 1140 9.47 1.20 34.49
C TYR A 1140 9.20 1.87 33.13
N SER A 1141 9.89 2.98 32.87
CA SER A 1141 9.75 3.77 31.63
C SER A 1141 10.00 2.94 30.37
N GLU A 1142 10.89 1.97 30.48
CA GLU A 1142 11.34 1.06 29.43
C GLU A 1142 10.26 0.01 29.10
N ALA A 1143 9.43 -0.37 30.08
CA ALA A 1143 8.28 -1.26 29.89
C ALA A 1143 7.13 -0.55 29.15
N THR A 1144 6.82 0.69 29.54
CA THR A 1144 5.83 1.52 28.83
C THR A 1144 6.30 1.90 27.43
N SER A 1145 7.62 2.05 27.25
CA SER A 1145 8.23 2.22 25.93
C SER A 1145 8.09 0.95 25.10
N LEU A 1146 8.37 -0.24 25.64
CA LEU A 1146 8.18 -1.52 24.93
C LEU A 1146 6.74 -1.71 24.44
N ALA A 1147 5.74 -1.37 25.25
CA ALA A 1147 4.34 -1.37 24.83
C ALA A 1147 4.08 -0.36 23.69
N SER A 1148 4.64 0.85 23.79
CA SER A 1148 4.54 1.89 22.75
C SER A 1148 5.19 1.44 21.43
N ASP A 1149 6.38 0.85 21.49
CA ASP A 1149 7.14 0.34 20.34
C ASP A 1149 6.39 -0.78 19.61
N LEU A 1150 5.73 -1.67 20.35
CA LEU A 1150 4.98 -2.79 19.81
C LEU A 1150 3.65 -2.36 19.17
N ILE A 1151 2.97 -1.34 19.72
CA ILE A 1151 1.85 -0.66 19.04
C ILE A 1151 2.35 0.08 17.79
N ARG A 1152 3.52 0.75 17.87
CA ARG A 1152 4.14 1.47 16.76
C ARG A 1152 4.55 0.55 15.61
N VAL A 1153 5.10 -0.63 15.90
CA VAL A 1153 5.39 -1.66 14.88
C VAL A 1153 4.10 -2.17 14.25
N ALA A 1154 3.05 -2.48 15.03
CA ALA A 1154 1.76 -2.89 14.49
C ALA A 1154 1.13 -1.82 13.58
N LEU A 1155 1.23 -0.54 13.94
CA LEU A 1155 0.72 0.58 13.13
C LEU A 1155 1.55 0.79 11.86
N LEU A 1156 2.88 0.85 11.96
CA LEU A 1156 3.76 1.03 10.80
C LEU A 1156 3.63 -0.12 9.80
N LEU A 1157 3.48 -1.37 10.28
CA LEU A 1157 3.19 -2.54 9.43
C LEU A 1157 1.83 -2.40 8.75
N ALA A 1158 0.78 -2.02 9.48
CA ALA A 1158 -0.53 -1.78 8.88
C ALA A 1158 -0.53 -0.64 7.86
N SER A 1159 0.46 0.27 7.93
CA SER A 1159 0.59 1.43 7.03
C SER A 1159 1.59 1.21 5.88
N GLN A 1160 2.32 0.09 5.87
CA GLN A 1160 3.23 -0.24 4.78
C GLN A 1160 2.48 -0.96 3.67
N SER A 1161 2.50 -0.40 2.45
CA SER A 1161 1.96 -1.07 1.28
C SER A 1161 2.77 -2.34 0.95
N PRO A 1162 2.16 -3.49 0.61
CA PRO A 1162 2.85 -4.77 0.48
C PRO A 1162 3.82 -4.89 -0.73
N VAL A 1163 4.09 -3.80 -1.45
CA VAL A 1163 5.03 -3.74 -2.59
C VAL A 1163 6.39 -4.35 -2.24
N ASN A 1164 6.97 -4.00 -1.09
CA ASN A 1164 8.27 -4.49 -0.66
C ASN A 1164 8.27 -5.94 -0.13
N GLN A 1165 7.09 -6.54 0.08
CA GLN A 1165 6.95 -7.96 0.39
C GLN A 1165 7.01 -8.85 -0.86
N LEU A 1166 6.75 -8.32 -2.06
CA LEU A 1166 6.63 -9.12 -3.29
C LEU A 1166 7.94 -9.86 -3.60
N ILE A 1167 7.94 -11.18 -3.39
CA ILE A 1167 9.04 -12.07 -3.72
C ILE A 1167 8.90 -12.43 -5.19
N ALA A 1168 9.81 -11.93 -6.02
CA ALA A 1168 9.86 -12.25 -7.44
C ALA A 1168 10.36 -13.69 -7.64
N GLY A 1169 9.65 -14.44 -8.46
CA GLY A 1169 9.94 -15.84 -8.80
C GLY A 1169 9.73 -16.12 -10.28
N TYR A 1170 10.13 -17.33 -10.69
CA TYR A 1170 10.00 -17.78 -12.08
C TYR A 1170 9.41 -19.19 -12.13
N VAL A 1171 8.47 -19.42 -13.05
CA VAL A 1171 7.96 -20.77 -13.34
C VAL A 1171 9.11 -21.62 -13.90
N ALA A 1172 9.41 -22.75 -13.25
CA ALA A 1172 10.64 -23.51 -13.51
C ALA A 1172 10.61 -24.32 -14.83
N GLU A 1173 9.43 -24.86 -15.17
CA GLU A 1173 9.17 -25.72 -16.34
C GLU A 1173 7.85 -25.28 -16.98
N PRO A 1174 7.64 -25.41 -18.31
CA PRO A 1174 6.40 -24.97 -18.93
C PRO A 1174 5.23 -25.90 -18.55
N VAL A 1175 4.16 -25.34 -17.97
CA VAL A 1175 3.03 -26.11 -17.41
C VAL A 1175 1.71 -25.51 -17.86
N ARG A 1176 0.79 -26.36 -18.35
CA ARG A 1176 -0.61 -26.00 -18.57
C ARG A 1176 -1.41 -26.21 -17.28
N VAL A 1177 -2.01 -25.13 -16.78
CA VAL A 1177 -2.66 -25.06 -15.47
C VAL A 1177 -4.19 -25.00 -15.55
N GLN A 1178 -4.81 -25.45 -14.48
CA GLN A 1178 -6.25 -25.38 -14.16
C GLN A 1178 -6.42 -25.08 -12.66
N VAL A 1179 -7.63 -24.76 -12.19
CA VAL A 1179 -7.89 -24.62 -10.74
C VAL A 1179 -7.63 -25.97 -10.04
N GLY A 1180 -6.93 -25.96 -8.91
CA GLY A 1180 -6.41 -27.14 -8.20
C GLY A 1180 -5.08 -27.70 -8.73
N SER A 1181 -4.59 -27.24 -9.89
CA SER A 1181 -3.27 -27.67 -10.39
C SER A 1181 -2.13 -27.08 -9.56
N HIS A 1182 -1.00 -27.79 -9.51
CA HIS A 1182 0.17 -27.42 -8.71
C HIS A 1182 1.35 -27.01 -9.62
N VAL A 1183 2.00 -25.89 -9.33
CA VAL A 1183 3.09 -25.30 -10.15
C VAL A 1183 4.38 -25.17 -9.34
N ARG A 1184 5.52 -25.55 -9.92
CA ARG A 1184 6.85 -25.35 -9.34
C ARG A 1184 7.45 -24.01 -9.74
N ILE A 1185 7.92 -23.26 -8.74
CA ILE A 1185 8.43 -21.90 -8.88
C ILE A 1185 9.84 -21.85 -8.26
N ALA A 1186 10.81 -21.29 -8.97
CA ALA A 1186 12.15 -21.01 -8.44
C ALA A 1186 12.16 -19.62 -7.77
N VAL A 1187 12.46 -19.59 -6.46
CA VAL A 1187 12.43 -18.41 -5.57
C VAL A 1187 13.47 -18.57 -4.45
N ASP A 1188 13.99 -17.46 -3.94
CA ASP A 1188 14.72 -17.42 -2.66
C ASP A 1188 13.79 -17.80 -1.48
N LEU A 1189 13.99 -19.00 -0.95
CA LEU A 1189 13.18 -19.57 0.12
C LEU A 1189 13.33 -18.85 1.47
N SER A 1190 14.30 -17.94 1.64
CA SER A 1190 14.54 -17.25 2.91
C SER A 1190 13.38 -16.36 3.39
N ARG A 1191 12.46 -15.99 2.49
CA ARG A 1191 11.27 -15.17 2.79
C ARG A 1191 9.93 -15.86 2.53
N VAL A 1192 9.91 -17.11 2.05
CA VAL A 1192 8.66 -17.78 1.64
C VAL A 1192 8.08 -18.59 2.79
N ARG A 1193 6.76 -18.50 2.98
CA ARG A 1193 5.98 -19.29 3.94
C ARG A 1193 4.87 -20.06 3.21
N ILE A 1194 4.46 -21.20 3.77
CA ILE A 1194 3.27 -21.92 3.31
C ILE A 1194 2.04 -21.01 3.51
N GLY A 1195 1.05 -21.11 2.63
CA GLY A 1195 -0.15 -20.27 2.64
C GLY A 1195 -0.02 -18.92 1.92
N MET A 1196 1.19 -18.39 1.70
CA MET A 1196 1.39 -17.11 0.99
C MET A 1196 0.70 -17.10 -0.37
N ALA A 1197 0.09 -15.97 -0.73
CA ALA A 1197 -0.56 -15.80 -2.02
C ALA A 1197 0.47 -15.63 -3.15
N VAL A 1198 0.15 -16.21 -4.30
CA VAL A 1198 0.99 -16.32 -5.49
C VAL A 1198 0.20 -15.81 -6.69
N SER A 1199 0.82 -15.01 -7.55
CA SER A 1199 0.23 -14.58 -8.80
C SER A 1199 1.18 -14.81 -9.97
N PHE A 1200 0.63 -15.27 -11.10
CA PHE A 1200 1.38 -15.66 -12.29
C PHE A 1200 1.07 -14.68 -13.42
N ALA A 1201 2.10 -14.05 -13.98
CA ALA A 1201 1.99 -13.06 -15.04
C ALA A 1201 2.54 -13.58 -16.37
N ALA A 1202 1.75 -13.43 -17.43
CA ALA A 1202 2.21 -13.61 -18.81
C ALA A 1202 1.74 -12.40 -19.65
N SER A 1203 2.59 -11.93 -20.55
CA SER A 1203 2.33 -10.74 -21.39
C SER A 1203 1.77 -9.54 -20.61
N GLY A 1204 2.37 -9.24 -19.44
CA GLY A 1204 2.01 -8.10 -18.60
C GLY A 1204 0.70 -8.21 -17.80
N ARG A 1205 -0.06 -9.31 -17.90
CA ARG A 1205 -1.32 -9.50 -17.17
C ARG A 1205 -1.26 -10.71 -16.22
N THR A 1206 -1.89 -10.60 -15.05
CA THR A 1206 -2.09 -11.74 -14.16
C THR A 1206 -3.07 -12.73 -14.79
N VAL A 1207 -2.65 -13.97 -15.03
CA VAL A 1207 -3.46 -15.00 -15.71
C VAL A 1207 -3.92 -16.09 -14.74
N ALA A 1208 -3.22 -16.29 -13.63
CA ALA A 1208 -3.58 -17.19 -12.55
C ALA A 1208 -3.17 -16.64 -11.18
N ARG A 1209 -3.87 -17.06 -10.13
CA ARG A 1209 -3.51 -16.84 -8.71
C ARG A 1209 -3.64 -18.15 -7.93
N GLY A 1210 -2.77 -18.35 -6.94
CA GLY A 1210 -2.69 -19.57 -6.15
C GLY A 1210 -2.09 -19.33 -4.76
N ARG A 1211 -1.99 -20.36 -3.91
CA ARG A 1211 -1.32 -20.29 -2.60
C ARG A 1211 -0.10 -21.21 -2.58
N VAL A 1212 0.94 -20.87 -1.82
CA VAL A 1212 2.05 -21.78 -1.55
C VAL A 1212 1.54 -22.98 -0.76
N ALA A 1213 1.60 -24.17 -1.35
CA ALA A 1213 1.16 -25.42 -0.73
C ALA A 1213 2.33 -26.17 -0.06
N ASP A 1214 3.53 -26.12 -0.64
CA ASP A 1214 4.74 -26.80 -0.14
C ASP A 1214 6.02 -26.04 -0.51
N ILE A 1215 7.11 -26.28 0.24
CA ILE A 1215 8.43 -25.67 0.07
C ILE A 1215 9.49 -26.77 0.15
N SER A 1216 10.19 -27.05 -0.94
CA SER A 1216 11.18 -28.13 -1.00
C SER A 1216 12.36 -27.82 -1.92
N ALA A 1217 13.58 -28.14 -1.45
CA ALA A 1217 14.83 -28.21 -2.21
C ALA A 1217 15.16 -26.99 -3.14
N GLY A 1218 14.84 -25.77 -2.72
CA GLY A 1218 15.08 -24.54 -3.51
C GLY A 1218 13.94 -24.16 -4.47
N GLN A 1219 12.80 -24.84 -4.38
CA GLN A 1219 11.59 -24.54 -5.13
C GLN A 1219 10.38 -24.40 -4.19
N VAL A 1220 9.40 -23.64 -4.68
CA VAL A 1220 8.10 -23.42 -4.04
C VAL A 1220 7.04 -24.10 -4.91
N MET A 1221 6.15 -24.89 -4.31
CA MET A 1221 5.03 -25.48 -5.02
C MET A 1221 3.73 -24.75 -4.65
N ALA A 1222 3.05 -24.19 -5.64
CA ALA A 1222 1.85 -23.40 -5.46
C ALA A 1222 0.62 -24.05 -6.11
N GLU A 1223 -0.48 -24.14 -5.36
CA GLU A 1223 -1.77 -24.62 -5.83
C GLU A 1223 -2.60 -23.46 -6.41
N ILE A 1224 -3.12 -23.62 -7.63
CA ILE A 1224 -3.89 -22.59 -8.34
C ILE A 1224 -5.33 -22.50 -7.82
N ALA A 1225 -5.71 -21.34 -7.30
CA ALA A 1225 -7.04 -21.08 -6.74
C ALA A 1225 -7.99 -20.37 -7.72
N THR A 1226 -7.49 -19.43 -8.54
CA THR A 1226 -8.30 -18.69 -9.53
C THR A 1226 -7.53 -18.44 -10.83
N MET A 1227 -8.26 -18.37 -11.95
CA MET A 1227 -7.71 -18.40 -13.31
C MET A 1227 -8.51 -17.53 -14.28
N ALA A 1228 -7.83 -16.88 -15.22
CA ALA A 1228 -8.45 -16.14 -16.33
C ALA A 1228 -8.83 -17.08 -17.50
N GLY A 1229 -9.71 -18.05 -17.24
CA GLY A 1229 -10.21 -19.01 -18.24
C GLY A 1229 -10.14 -20.48 -17.80
N GLN A 1230 -10.57 -21.41 -18.67
CA GLN A 1230 -10.65 -22.84 -18.35
C GLN A 1230 -9.30 -23.56 -18.28
N SER A 1231 -8.29 -23.10 -19.04
CA SER A 1231 -6.91 -23.54 -18.92
C SER A 1231 -5.97 -22.49 -19.51
N VAL A 1232 -4.76 -22.39 -18.95
CA VAL A 1232 -3.74 -21.40 -19.33
C VAL A 1232 -2.40 -22.13 -19.44
N GLU A 1233 -1.56 -21.74 -20.39
CA GLU A 1233 -0.21 -22.30 -20.54
C GLU A 1233 0.82 -21.30 -19.99
N LEU A 1234 1.48 -21.67 -18.90
CA LEU A 1234 2.56 -20.88 -18.30
C LEU A 1234 3.90 -21.33 -18.90
N ALA A 1235 4.56 -20.44 -19.62
CA ALA A 1235 5.90 -20.70 -20.16
C ALA A 1235 6.95 -20.76 -19.04
N ALA A 1236 8.03 -21.53 -19.26
CA ALA A 1236 9.20 -21.46 -18.38
C ALA A 1236 9.77 -20.03 -18.37
N GLY A 1237 10.15 -19.54 -17.20
CA GLY A 1237 10.58 -18.15 -17.02
C GLY A 1237 9.43 -17.12 -16.96
N ALA A 1238 8.15 -17.54 -17.00
CA ALA A 1238 7.04 -16.64 -16.69
C ALA A 1238 7.20 -16.05 -15.28
N ARG A 1239 6.99 -14.74 -15.15
CA ARG A 1239 7.17 -14.01 -13.89
C ARG A 1239 6.08 -14.40 -12.89
N VAL A 1240 6.51 -14.70 -11.68
CA VAL A 1240 5.67 -15.01 -10.53
C VAL A 1240 5.93 -13.97 -9.44
N GLN A 1241 4.88 -13.55 -8.74
CA GLN A 1241 5.00 -12.71 -7.55
C GLN A 1241 4.34 -13.44 -6.37
N ILE A 1242 5.04 -13.57 -5.26
CA ILE A 1242 4.55 -14.16 -4.01
C ILE A 1242 4.48 -13.06 -2.93
N GLY A 1243 3.40 -12.99 -2.15
CA GLY A 1243 3.21 -11.96 -1.11
C GLY A 1243 2.08 -12.30 -0.14
N GLU A 1244 2.04 -11.66 1.03
CA GLU A 1244 1.08 -12.01 2.08
C GLU A 1244 -0.37 -11.61 1.74
N ARG A 1245 -0.58 -10.52 0.98
CA ARG A 1245 -1.91 -10.00 0.60
C ARG A 1245 -2.07 -9.75 -0.92
N LEU A 1246 -1.71 -10.71 -1.78
CA LEU A 1246 -1.94 -10.63 -3.23
C LEU A 1246 -3.42 -10.87 -3.63
N GLY A 1247 -4.30 -9.94 -3.24
CA GLY A 1247 -5.64 -9.75 -3.84
C GLY A 1247 -6.51 -11.01 -3.94
N MET A 1248 -6.51 -11.86 -2.91
CA MET A 1248 -7.35 -13.05 -2.87
C MET A 1248 -8.78 -12.71 -2.43
N ALA A 1249 -9.58 -12.22 -3.37
CA ALA A 1249 -11.04 -12.22 -3.21
C ALA A 1249 -11.52 -13.68 -3.05
N MET A 1250 -11.85 -14.08 -1.82
CA MET A 1250 -12.46 -15.38 -1.54
C MET A 1250 -13.94 -15.38 -1.94
N ASN A 1251 -14.17 -15.40 -3.25
CA ASN A 1251 -15.42 -15.84 -3.82
C ASN A 1251 -15.38 -17.37 -4.02
N LEU A 1252 -16.50 -18.01 -3.65
CA LEU A 1252 -16.82 -19.44 -3.76
C LEU A 1252 -16.31 -20.36 -2.62
N LEU A 1253 -17.22 -21.24 -2.20
CA LEU A 1253 -17.04 -22.41 -1.30
C LEU A 1253 -16.86 -22.16 0.20
N ARG A 1254 -17.74 -21.34 0.81
CA ARG A 1254 -18.47 -21.74 2.04
C ARG A 1254 -19.78 -20.98 2.21
#